data_AF-A4BRU0-F1
#
_entry.id   AF-A4BRU0-F1
#
_cell.length_a   1.000
_cell.length_b   1.000
_cell.length_c   1.000
_cell.angle_alpha   90.00
_cell.angle_beta   90.00
_cell.angle_gamma   90.00
#
_symmetry.space_group_name_H-M   'P 1'
#
loop_
_entity.id
_entity.type
_entity.pdbx_description
1 polymer ?
#
loop_
_entity_poly.entity_id
_entity_poly.type
_entity_poly.pdbx_seq_one_letter_code
_entity_poly.pdbx_strand_id
1 'polypeptide(L)'
;MSDNRMLITLGTPFGTWARLAEHLRQQAPQVVLPAAPAFSAWHGCVPGISALNDRPDPEAIAMSRFDLNVGPNLAIPAEIGIHLQENKIDSDLRSGIRSRFLQGDGAEPGFSRSPAVQAGGDSDGIDMRACWPAEVWAELSSVAEFLIFFEPPERTLAHWLAADEAVDSDALLQAWRVGAERILRLVRRYRRRVLLVDAREAAAYPARLLDVCGERFGIAFAGEAGSAPDLQSDAAFVALASSWIRPDKRLRAIGAELEVSCIPLTADAPTGDGIAGIPQADPLAALAQYRAVHRQCDTFGREAERLAAELEQAQGVTAAAEAALEEERAASRMRMANAEAERDRLREQGEQAQQEAERERADLEAKLKASTEAVTKAKAAEAEVAASLKAERESTARLITEHKIEGDRLRVHGEQAQQENELLLLQLHQVQEELEATFLAQQETERKRADFEAKLKASAEAVTKAKAAEAEVAASLKAERESTARLITEHKIEGDRLREHSEQAQQENELLLLQLHQVQEELEATFLAQQETERKRADFEAKLKASAEAVTKAKAAEAEVAASLKAEREGAARLVAEHKIERDRLRAHSEQSERKRAELETKLKESADALAKLKIAQAEATKTLHAERERNAGRVAELEAERGRLRTQAEAASPDPELRQENELLLLQLHQVQEELEHYFLENQKLKGRAETNQTKPQLQALQVADIQIAGVCEEAPFHHLNFSLRDVTQGPRRFDALDVRLVEHHGEPGLVVFTAREGVAPLSSWTESGKEQDRAFMLLHPQHKTSKALFARMTASDWLLINDLAALMQTTLRNAADARPRLAARWGLVCQRLREQLAELPPVLRYDRAQVAHIADAAGKLEITLRLGNAMFQQRAYFSLCVRLCLSGGSGVRADLPASLVFLAPAERGTLPPLSIWPLTDAGDWAQEHALRFGKGLSGAKKRAQWQALDSHDREFVASLLYGLPAALAESWEVVPPAGLGHVNVSLLADKMAREIDNNASRAHDSRTPVLRRVVG
;
A
#
# COMPACT_ATOMS: atom_id res chain seq x y z
N MET A 1 -54.89 43.83 9.79
CA MET A 1 -55.14 43.62 8.35
C MET A 1 -55.54 42.17 8.14
N SER A 2 -56.78 41.94 7.70
CA SER A 2 -57.31 40.65 7.27
C SER A 2 -56.60 40.14 6.00
N ASP A 3 -56.52 38.81 5.82
CA ASP A 3 -55.71 38.00 4.88
C ASP A 3 -55.72 38.33 3.36
N ASN A 4 -56.15 39.51 2.91
CA ASN A 4 -56.31 39.85 1.49
C ASN A 4 -55.64 41.19 1.09
N ARG A 5 -54.62 41.69 1.79
CA ARG A 5 -53.99 42.97 1.43
C ARG A 5 -52.49 42.85 1.42
N MET A 6 -51.85 43.30 0.35
CA MET A 6 -50.43 43.07 0.09
C MET A 6 -49.70 44.38 -0.22
N LEU A 7 -48.54 44.56 0.40
CA LEU A 7 -47.66 45.71 0.17
C LEU A 7 -46.49 45.29 -0.72
N ILE A 8 -46.21 46.07 -1.77
CA ILE A 8 -45.12 45.79 -2.71
C ILE A 8 -44.25 47.05 -2.84
N THR A 9 -42.93 46.88 -2.81
CA THR A 9 -41.97 47.98 -2.97
C THR A 9 -41.09 47.74 -4.20
N LEU A 10 -40.99 48.73 -5.09
CA LEU A 10 -40.04 48.75 -6.21
C LEU A 10 -38.91 49.72 -5.89
N GLY A 11 -37.77 49.19 -5.45
CA GLY A 11 -36.51 49.95 -5.38
C GLY A 11 -35.72 49.71 -4.10
N THR A 12 -36.21 50.26 -3.00
CA THR A 12 -35.56 50.18 -1.68
C THR A 12 -35.73 48.81 -1.04
N PRO A 13 -34.71 48.28 -0.32
CA PRO A 13 -34.86 47.05 0.45
C PRO A 13 -36.01 47.17 1.45
N PHE A 14 -36.84 46.12 1.54
CA PHE A 14 -38.09 46.09 2.30
C PHE A 14 -37.93 46.55 3.77
N GLY A 15 -36.76 46.34 4.37
CA GLY A 15 -36.42 46.77 5.73
C GLY A 15 -36.60 48.27 5.98
N THR A 16 -36.45 49.12 4.96
CA THR A 16 -36.63 50.58 5.07
C THR A 16 -38.11 50.96 5.23
N TRP A 17 -39.02 50.21 4.60
CA TRP A 17 -40.47 50.45 4.62
C TRP A 17 -41.23 49.66 5.67
N ALA A 18 -40.59 48.66 6.29
CA ALA A 18 -41.18 47.78 7.29
C ALA A 18 -41.83 48.54 8.47
N ARG A 19 -41.23 49.66 8.91
CA ARG A 19 -41.78 50.48 10.01
C ARG A 19 -43.08 51.19 9.63
N LEU A 20 -43.19 51.69 8.40
CA LEU A 20 -44.43 52.30 7.91
C LEU A 20 -45.51 51.23 7.66
N ALA A 21 -45.12 50.08 7.11
CA ALA A 21 -46.02 48.94 6.92
C ALA A 21 -46.61 48.43 8.25
N GLU A 22 -45.78 48.33 9.28
CA GLU A 22 -46.21 47.93 10.63
C GLU A 22 -47.10 49.01 11.28
N HIS A 23 -46.81 50.29 11.10
CA HIS A 23 -47.68 51.40 11.54
C HIS A 23 -49.06 51.36 10.86
N LEU A 24 -49.09 51.14 9.54
CA LEU A 24 -50.33 50.95 8.76
C LEU A 24 -51.15 49.74 9.23
N ARG A 25 -50.46 48.66 9.64
CA ARG A 25 -51.09 47.45 10.16
C ARG A 25 -51.73 47.68 11.52
N GLN A 26 -51.07 48.42 12.41
CA GLN A 26 -51.51 48.68 13.78
C GLN A 26 -52.74 49.60 13.85
N GLN A 27 -52.94 50.48 12.86
CA GLN A 27 -54.04 51.45 12.84
C GLN A 27 -55.28 51.03 12.05
N ALA A 28 -55.30 49.83 11.46
CA ALA A 28 -56.48 49.30 10.78
C ALA A 28 -57.50 48.74 11.80
N PRO A 29 -58.79 49.16 11.77
CA PRO A 29 -59.78 48.72 12.73
C PRO A 29 -60.01 47.20 12.67
N GLN A 30 -60.00 46.53 13.81
CA GLN A 30 -60.43 45.14 13.94
C GLN A 30 -61.96 45.09 13.74
N VAL A 31 -62.40 44.72 12.55
CA VAL A 31 -63.82 44.46 12.29
C VAL A 31 -64.18 43.12 12.93
N VAL A 32 -64.88 43.17 14.07
CA VAL A 32 -65.48 42.01 14.71
C VAL A 32 -66.74 41.63 13.93
N LEU A 33 -66.69 40.51 13.18
CA LEU A 33 -67.88 39.89 12.58
C LEU A 33 -68.46 38.84 13.55
N PRO A 34 -69.80 38.70 13.63
CA PRO A 34 -70.46 37.83 14.60
C PRO A 34 -70.32 36.35 14.21
N ALA A 35 -70.07 35.52 15.22
CA ALA A 35 -69.96 34.07 15.08
C ALA A 35 -71.27 33.45 14.54
N ALA A 36 -71.14 32.54 13.59
CA ALA A 36 -72.19 31.64 13.12
C ALA A 36 -71.62 30.21 12.99
N PRO A 37 -72.47 29.17 13.12
CA PRO A 37 -72.23 28.08 14.06
C PRO A 37 -71.58 26.83 13.45
N ALA A 38 -70.92 26.07 14.32
CA ALA A 38 -70.50 24.70 14.05
C ALA A 38 -71.73 23.78 13.89
N PHE A 39 -71.73 22.96 12.84
CA PHE A 39 -72.59 21.78 12.75
C PHE A 39 -71.82 20.59 12.16
N SER A 40 -71.86 19.51 12.94
CA SER A 40 -71.39 18.14 12.70
C SER A 40 -72.39 17.29 11.91
N ALA A 41 -71.92 16.23 11.22
CA ALA A 41 -72.61 14.94 10.92
C ALA A 41 -71.84 14.18 9.81
N TRP A 42 -71.74 12.84 9.69
CA TRP A 42 -72.07 11.66 10.51
C TRP A 42 -71.63 10.37 9.74
N HIS A 43 -71.22 9.32 10.48
CA HIS A 43 -71.14 7.85 10.23
C HIS A 43 -70.49 7.26 8.95
N GLY A 44 -69.78 6.13 8.93
CA GLY A 44 -69.65 4.90 9.75
C GLY A 44 -69.30 3.76 8.73
N CYS A 45 -68.55 2.67 8.97
CA CYS A 45 -68.50 1.71 10.07
C CYS A 45 -67.20 0.84 10.01
N VAL A 46 -66.85 0.33 11.19
CA VAL A 46 -65.84 -0.70 11.60
C VAL A 46 -66.50 -2.12 11.44
N PRO A 47 -65.98 -3.34 11.80
CA PRO A 47 -64.80 -3.72 12.62
C PRO A 47 -63.99 -4.98 12.18
N GLY A 48 -62.86 -5.38 12.80
CA GLY A 48 -62.12 -4.82 13.94
C GLY A 48 -61.01 -5.73 14.52
N ILE A 49 -60.66 -5.42 15.78
CA ILE A 49 -60.00 -6.22 16.85
C ILE A 49 -58.47 -6.44 16.66
N SER A 50 -57.57 -5.63 17.28
CA SER A 50 -57.11 -5.61 18.70
C SER A 50 -56.40 -6.90 19.16
N ALA A 51 -55.30 -6.93 19.91
CA ALA A 51 -54.44 -5.92 20.51
C ALA A 51 -53.23 -6.62 21.19
N LEU A 52 -52.15 -5.85 21.37
CA LEU A 52 -51.14 -5.81 22.46
C LEU A 52 -50.40 -7.06 22.96
N ASN A 53 -49.09 -6.87 23.17
CA ASN A 53 -48.38 -7.50 24.27
C ASN A 53 -47.27 -6.58 24.79
N ASP A 54 -47.26 -6.34 26.11
CA ASP A 54 -46.17 -5.73 26.87
C ASP A 54 -45.89 -6.63 28.09
N ARG A 55 -44.59 -6.67 28.44
CA ARG A 55 -43.82 -7.33 29.52
C ARG A 55 -44.50 -7.49 30.90
N PRO A 56 -44.01 -8.33 31.86
CA PRO A 56 -42.60 -8.35 32.35
C PRO A 56 -42.00 -9.67 32.94
N ASP A 57 -40.69 -9.59 33.22
CA ASP A 57 -39.77 -10.44 34.03
C ASP A 57 -40.09 -10.37 35.57
N PRO A 58 -39.38 -11.06 36.52
CA PRO A 58 -38.22 -12.00 36.47
C PRO A 58 -38.25 -13.19 37.49
N GLU A 59 -37.11 -13.92 37.55
CA GLU A 59 -36.48 -14.65 38.68
C GLU A 59 -36.57 -16.20 38.83
N ALA A 60 -35.39 -16.81 38.58
CA ALA A 60 -34.60 -17.66 39.50
C ALA A 60 -34.72 -19.21 39.53
N ILE A 61 -33.53 -19.81 39.74
CA ILE A 61 -33.18 -21.10 40.36
C ILE A 61 -32.71 -22.26 39.43
N ALA A 62 -31.37 -22.35 39.34
CA ALA A 62 -30.47 -23.48 39.68
C ALA A 62 -30.40 -24.80 38.86
N MET A 63 -29.13 -25.20 38.65
CA MET A 63 -28.55 -26.56 38.63
C MET A 63 -29.04 -27.50 37.49
N SER A 64 -28.23 -28.28 36.77
CA SER A 64 -26.93 -28.89 37.05
C SER A 64 -26.24 -29.34 35.75
N ARG A 65 -24.93 -29.62 35.86
CA ARG A 65 -24.06 -30.28 34.87
C ARG A 65 -24.61 -31.66 34.46
N PHE A 66 -24.39 -32.07 33.21
CA PHE A 66 -23.77 -33.37 32.89
C PHE A 66 -23.22 -33.36 31.46
N ASP A 67 -21.93 -33.65 31.33
CA ASP A 67 -21.28 -34.06 30.09
C ASP A 67 -21.90 -35.37 29.57
N LEU A 68 -21.90 -35.56 28.24
CA LEU A 68 -21.40 -36.80 27.64
C LEU A 68 -21.17 -36.65 26.13
N ASN A 69 -19.92 -36.96 25.81
CA ASN A 69 -19.29 -37.11 24.50
C ASN A 69 -19.75 -38.44 23.85
N VAL A 70 -19.57 -38.57 22.52
CA VAL A 70 -19.27 -39.77 21.69
C VAL A 70 -19.91 -39.62 20.28
N GLY A 71 -19.06 -39.49 19.24
CA GLY A 71 -19.43 -39.56 17.80
C GLY A 71 -19.49 -41.02 17.28
N PRO A 72 -19.04 -41.35 16.04
CA PRO A 72 -19.11 -40.65 14.74
C PRO A 72 -19.51 -41.59 13.55
N ASN A 73 -19.46 -41.04 12.31
CA ASN A 73 -19.26 -41.68 10.98
C ASN A 73 -20.40 -42.46 10.28
N LEU A 74 -20.72 -42.05 9.03
CA LEU A 74 -20.42 -42.80 7.78
C LEU A 74 -20.92 -42.08 6.50
N ALA A 75 -20.34 -42.45 5.37
CA ALA A 75 -20.19 -41.72 4.10
C ALA A 75 -21.25 -42.02 3.00
N ILE A 76 -21.48 -41.02 2.11
CA ILE A 76 -21.45 -40.96 0.60
C ILE A 76 -21.56 -42.30 -0.21
N PRO A 77 -22.03 -42.40 -1.51
CA PRO A 77 -22.39 -41.40 -2.58
C PRO A 77 -23.68 -41.69 -3.41
N ALA A 78 -24.04 -40.77 -4.34
CA ALA A 78 -24.19 -41.05 -5.78
C ALA A 78 -24.57 -39.81 -6.63
N GLU A 79 -23.85 -39.62 -7.74
CA GLU A 79 -24.10 -38.70 -8.84
C GLU A 79 -25.23 -39.18 -9.78
N ILE A 80 -25.76 -38.27 -10.61
CA ILE A 80 -25.88 -38.38 -12.09
C ILE A 80 -26.72 -37.19 -12.59
N GLY A 81 -26.13 -36.36 -13.46
CA GLY A 81 -26.84 -35.35 -14.26
C GLY A 81 -27.36 -35.89 -15.58
N ILE A 82 -28.06 -35.07 -16.37
CA ILE A 82 -27.99 -34.98 -17.85
C ILE A 82 -29.08 -34.04 -18.47
N HIS A 83 -28.60 -33.17 -19.38
CA HIS A 83 -29.16 -32.53 -20.61
C HIS A 83 -30.39 -31.58 -20.67
N LEU A 84 -30.08 -30.29 -20.95
CA LEU A 84 -30.31 -29.47 -22.19
C LEU A 84 -31.53 -29.74 -23.10
N GLN A 85 -32.33 -28.68 -23.43
CA GLN A 85 -32.33 -28.01 -24.76
C GLN A 85 -33.33 -26.84 -24.90
N GLU A 86 -33.00 -25.94 -25.85
CA GLU A 86 -33.63 -24.69 -26.30
C GLU A 86 -34.85 -24.87 -27.24
N ASN A 87 -35.81 -23.91 -27.28
CA ASN A 87 -36.10 -23.03 -28.45
C ASN A 87 -37.47 -22.29 -28.43
N LYS A 88 -37.37 -20.98 -28.72
CA LYS A 88 -38.14 -20.10 -29.65
C LYS A 88 -39.69 -20.02 -29.74
N ILE A 89 -40.17 -18.79 -29.47
CA ILE A 89 -40.85 -17.77 -30.35
C ILE A 89 -42.31 -17.95 -30.88
N ASP A 90 -43.05 -16.83 -30.75
CA ASP A 90 -44.24 -16.27 -31.46
C ASP A 90 -45.65 -16.86 -31.19
N SER A 91 -46.76 -16.10 -31.20
CA SER A 91 -47.07 -14.66 -31.32
C SER A 91 -48.58 -14.43 -31.03
N ASP A 92 -49.01 -13.16 -31.03
CA ASP A 92 -50.33 -12.63 -31.46
C ASP A 92 -51.50 -12.49 -30.44
N LEU A 93 -52.34 -11.44 -30.40
CA LEU A 93 -52.51 -10.22 -31.24
C LEU A 93 -53.55 -9.24 -30.62
N ARG A 94 -53.47 -7.97 -31.05
CA ARG A 94 -54.48 -6.86 -31.13
C ARG A 94 -54.64 -5.97 -29.89
N SER A 95 -54.66 -4.64 -29.97
CA SER A 95 -54.70 -3.61 -31.03
C SER A 95 -54.51 -2.25 -30.32
N GLY A 96 -54.00 -1.14 -30.86
CA GLY A 96 -53.69 -0.72 -32.21
C GLY A 96 -53.88 0.81 -32.31
N ILE A 97 -52.93 1.45 -33.01
CA ILE A 97 -53.10 2.63 -33.87
C ILE A 97 -52.63 4.01 -33.34
N ARG A 98 -51.38 4.30 -33.77
CA ARG A 98 -50.82 5.51 -34.45
C ARG A 98 -50.61 6.78 -33.61
N SER A 99 -49.37 7.12 -33.25
CA SER A 99 -48.26 7.67 -34.07
C SER A 99 -48.61 9.04 -34.67
N ARG A 100 -47.78 10.09 -34.53
CA ARG A 100 -46.41 10.19 -35.04
C ARG A 100 -45.83 11.57 -34.61
N PHE A 101 -44.60 11.61 -34.10
CA PHE A 101 -43.52 12.61 -34.31
C PHE A 101 -42.54 12.62 -33.12
N LEU A 102 -41.51 11.78 -33.21
CA LEU A 102 -40.22 11.94 -32.52
C LEU A 102 -39.14 11.63 -33.54
N GLN A 103 -38.31 12.62 -33.85
CA GLN A 103 -36.89 12.45 -34.16
C GLN A 103 -36.21 13.80 -33.96
N GLY A 104 -35.19 13.82 -33.12
CA GLY A 104 -34.43 15.02 -32.76
C GLY A 104 -33.72 14.81 -31.44
N ASP A 105 -32.70 13.95 -31.46
CA ASP A 105 -31.72 13.83 -30.38
C ASP A 105 -31.02 15.17 -30.16
N GLY A 106 -30.87 15.57 -28.90
CA GLY A 106 -30.15 16.76 -28.48
C GLY A 106 -30.19 16.89 -26.98
N ALA A 107 -29.09 16.52 -26.32
CA ALA A 107 -28.92 16.55 -24.89
C ALA A 107 -28.99 17.98 -24.32
N GLU A 108 -29.81 18.19 -23.28
CA GLU A 108 -29.62 19.25 -22.29
C GLU A 108 -29.83 18.71 -20.86
N PRO A 109 -29.12 19.26 -19.86
CA PRO A 109 -28.97 18.67 -18.54
C PRO A 109 -30.14 19.01 -17.60
N GLY A 110 -30.52 18.04 -16.76
CA GLY A 110 -31.61 18.14 -15.80
C GLY A 110 -31.35 19.17 -14.69
N PHE A 111 -32.21 20.18 -14.62
CA PHE A 111 -32.42 21.00 -13.43
C PHE A 111 -33.28 20.21 -12.42
N SER A 112 -32.70 19.90 -11.27
CA SER A 112 -33.38 19.28 -10.14
C SER A 112 -33.88 20.32 -9.13
N ARG A 113 -35.14 20.15 -8.70
CA ARG A 113 -35.75 20.50 -7.40
C ARG A 113 -35.91 22.00 -7.04
N SER A 114 -37.19 22.41 -7.03
CA SER A 114 -37.69 23.56 -6.25
C SER A 114 -37.47 23.35 -4.74
N PRO A 115 -37.07 24.40 -3.97
CA PRO A 115 -37.05 24.34 -2.52
C PRO A 115 -38.42 24.68 -1.94
N ALA A 116 -38.84 23.90 -0.95
CA ALA A 116 -39.98 24.19 -0.10
C ALA A 116 -39.67 25.41 0.79
N VAL A 117 -40.52 26.42 0.76
CA VAL A 117 -40.49 27.54 1.70
C VAL A 117 -41.24 27.12 2.96
N GLN A 118 -40.53 27.05 4.09
CA GLN A 118 -41.11 26.84 5.41
C GLN A 118 -41.69 28.16 5.94
N ALA A 119 -42.93 28.10 6.42
CA ALA A 119 -43.61 29.19 7.09
C ALA A 119 -43.00 29.46 8.47
N GLY A 120 -42.28 30.57 8.60
CA GLY A 120 -41.87 31.22 9.85
C GLY A 120 -42.35 32.66 9.81
N GLY A 121 -43.00 33.12 10.88
CA GLY A 121 -43.76 34.37 10.92
C GLY A 121 -42.92 35.65 10.94
N ASP A 122 -42.45 36.08 9.77
CA ASP A 122 -42.06 37.45 9.47
C ASP A 122 -42.90 37.97 8.29
N SER A 123 -43.31 39.24 8.33
CA SER A 123 -44.26 39.87 7.40
C SER A 123 -43.97 39.61 5.92
N ASP A 124 -44.99 39.20 5.15
CA ASP A 124 -44.93 38.95 3.70
C ASP A 124 -44.69 40.24 2.88
N GLY A 125 -43.46 40.72 2.90
CA GLY A 125 -42.92 41.77 2.05
C GLY A 125 -42.22 41.19 0.83
N ILE A 126 -42.59 41.65 -0.37
CA ILE A 126 -42.00 41.18 -1.62
C ILE A 126 -40.92 42.17 -2.09
N ASP A 127 -39.66 41.72 -2.09
CA ASP A 127 -38.53 42.39 -2.74
C ASP A 127 -38.67 42.34 -4.28
N MET A 128 -38.00 43.25 -5.01
CA MET A 128 -38.04 43.37 -6.47
C MET A 128 -37.71 42.07 -7.21
N ARG A 129 -36.87 41.21 -6.62
CA ARG A 129 -36.52 39.88 -7.16
C ARG A 129 -37.70 38.90 -7.06
N ALA A 130 -38.71 39.24 -6.27
CA ALA A 130 -39.87 38.43 -5.94
C ALA A 130 -41.20 39.07 -6.39
N CYS A 131 -41.26 40.07 -7.30
CA CYS A 131 -42.55 40.61 -7.79
C CYS A 131 -43.49 39.59 -8.49
N TRP A 132 -43.06 38.33 -8.66
CA TRP A 132 -43.85 37.25 -9.25
C TRP A 132 -45.15 36.94 -8.48
N PRO A 133 -45.15 36.81 -7.13
CA PRO A 133 -46.36 36.63 -6.35
C PRO A 133 -47.45 37.69 -6.54
N ALA A 134 -47.17 38.95 -6.87
CA ALA A 134 -48.21 39.99 -6.95
C ALA A 134 -49.24 39.75 -8.07
N GLU A 135 -48.78 39.39 -9.28
CA GLU A 135 -49.67 39.04 -10.40
C GLU A 135 -50.49 37.78 -10.07
N VAL A 136 -49.86 36.79 -9.42
CA VAL A 136 -50.49 35.55 -8.97
C VAL A 136 -51.55 35.81 -7.90
N TRP A 137 -51.26 36.63 -6.89
CA TRP A 137 -52.21 37.02 -5.84
C TRP A 137 -53.39 37.82 -6.41
N ALA A 138 -53.14 38.67 -7.42
CA ALA A 138 -54.19 39.43 -8.07
C ALA A 138 -55.15 38.53 -8.87
N GLU A 139 -54.65 37.40 -9.40
CA GLU A 139 -55.43 36.36 -10.07
C GLU A 139 -56.14 35.42 -9.09
N LEU A 140 -55.49 35.04 -7.99
CA LEU A 140 -56.02 34.10 -6.99
C LEU A 140 -57.07 34.73 -6.06
N SER A 141 -56.95 36.03 -5.77
CA SER A 141 -57.89 36.75 -4.93
C SER A 141 -58.51 37.89 -5.73
N SER A 142 -59.83 37.85 -5.94
CA SER A 142 -60.57 38.95 -6.58
C SER A 142 -60.73 40.18 -5.67
N VAL A 143 -60.47 40.00 -4.37
CA VAL A 143 -60.67 41.02 -3.32
C VAL A 143 -59.35 41.69 -2.93
N ALA A 144 -58.20 41.16 -3.37
CA ALA A 144 -56.92 41.70 -2.93
C ALA A 144 -56.65 43.13 -3.44
N GLU A 145 -56.24 44.01 -2.54
CA GLU A 145 -55.86 45.40 -2.80
C GLU A 145 -54.34 45.55 -2.61
N PHE A 146 -53.70 46.32 -3.49
CA PHE A 146 -52.24 46.46 -3.56
C PHE A 146 -51.85 47.94 -3.41
N LEU A 147 -51.04 48.24 -2.40
CA LEU A 147 -50.33 49.50 -2.30
C LEU A 147 -48.89 49.27 -2.75
N ILE A 148 -48.46 50.02 -3.77
CA ILE A 148 -47.17 49.84 -4.41
C ILE A 148 -46.38 51.14 -4.29
N PHE A 149 -45.19 51.05 -3.69
CA PHE A 149 -44.24 52.15 -3.65
C PHE A 149 -43.28 52.05 -4.83
N PHE A 150 -43.21 53.12 -5.62
CA PHE A 150 -42.35 53.24 -6.78
C PHE A 150 -41.17 54.16 -6.46
N GLU A 151 -39.96 53.72 -6.80
CA GLU A 151 -38.78 54.57 -6.79
C GLU A 151 -38.14 54.63 -8.19
N PRO A 152 -37.73 55.83 -8.67
CA PRO A 152 -37.05 55.99 -9.95
C PRO A 152 -35.81 55.09 -10.07
N PRO A 153 -35.46 54.64 -11.29
CA PRO A 153 -34.34 53.72 -11.50
C PRO A 153 -33.01 54.33 -11.03
N GLU A 154 -32.84 55.65 -11.15
CA GLU A 154 -31.64 56.38 -10.71
C GLU A 154 -31.40 56.25 -9.21
N ARG A 155 -32.46 56.25 -8.42
CA ARG A 155 -32.37 56.19 -6.95
C ARG A 155 -32.28 54.77 -6.45
N THR A 156 -33.04 53.86 -7.06
CA THR A 156 -32.93 52.43 -6.77
C THR A 156 -31.48 51.96 -6.96
N LEU A 157 -30.88 52.31 -8.10
CA LEU A 157 -29.51 51.95 -8.39
C LEU A 157 -28.52 52.67 -7.46
N ALA A 158 -28.79 53.93 -7.08
CA ALA A 158 -27.97 54.64 -6.10
C ALA A 158 -27.99 53.96 -4.72
N HIS A 159 -29.14 53.45 -4.27
CA HIS A 159 -29.24 52.69 -3.02
C HIS A 159 -28.49 51.36 -3.07
N TRP A 160 -28.55 50.65 -4.20
CA TRP A 160 -27.80 49.42 -4.38
C TRP A 160 -26.28 49.64 -4.44
N LEU A 161 -25.85 50.70 -5.13
CA LEU A 161 -24.44 51.08 -5.17
C LEU A 161 -23.90 51.48 -3.80
N ALA A 162 -24.73 52.12 -2.96
CA ALA A 162 -24.36 52.47 -1.61
C ALA A 162 -24.29 51.27 -0.65
N ALA A 163 -24.91 50.13 -1.00
CA ALA A 163 -24.98 48.94 -0.15
C ALA A 163 -23.76 48.00 -0.28
N ASP A 164 -22.74 48.36 -1.08
CA ASP A 164 -21.45 47.65 -1.25
C ASP A 164 -21.56 46.14 -1.57
N GLU A 165 -22.64 45.74 -2.26
CA GLU A 165 -22.72 44.41 -2.86
C GLU A 165 -22.03 44.48 -4.24
N ALA A 166 -21.01 43.64 -4.47
CA ALA A 166 -20.31 43.50 -5.75
C ALA A 166 -21.22 42.91 -6.84
N VAL A 167 -22.19 43.69 -7.30
CA VAL A 167 -23.24 43.24 -8.23
C VAL A 167 -23.08 43.93 -9.58
N ASP A 168 -23.18 43.12 -10.63
CA ASP A 168 -23.20 43.54 -12.03
C ASP A 168 -24.31 44.59 -12.29
N SER A 169 -23.90 45.77 -12.75
CA SER A 169 -24.80 46.91 -13.04
C SER A 169 -25.85 46.57 -14.08
N ASP A 170 -25.51 45.75 -15.08
CA ASP A 170 -26.44 45.36 -16.14
C ASP A 170 -27.51 44.39 -15.59
N ALA A 171 -27.10 43.48 -14.71
CA ALA A 171 -28.03 42.57 -14.02
C ALA A 171 -29.02 43.35 -13.13
N LEU A 172 -28.55 44.38 -12.41
CA LEU A 172 -29.41 45.23 -11.58
C LEU A 172 -30.40 46.05 -12.41
N LEU A 173 -29.93 46.71 -13.47
CA LEU A 173 -30.80 47.48 -14.37
C LEU A 173 -31.83 46.56 -15.04
N GLN A 174 -31.42 45.33 -15.40
CA GLN A 174 -32.33 44.34 -15.96
C GLN A 174 -33.37 43.86 -14.96
N ALA A 175 -32.98 43.63 -13.70
CA ALA A 175 -33.91 43.27 -12.63
C ALA A 175 -34.93 44.39 -12.36
N TRP A 176 -34.47 45.64 -12.28
CA TRP A 176 -35.36 46.80 -12.15
C TRP A 176 -36.33 46.90 -13.33
N ARG A 177 -35.84 46.75 -14.57
CA ARG A 177 -36.66 46.80 -15.79
C ARG A 177 -37.78 45.76 -15.76
N VAL A 178 -37.44 44.51 -15.42
CA VAL A 178 -38.41 43.41 -15.34
C VAL A 178 -39.45 43.66 -14.24
N GLY A 179 -39.02 44.17 -13.08
CA GLY A 179 -39.92 44.56 -11.99
C GLY A 179 -40.88 45.69 -12.40
N ALA A 180 -40.34 46.73 -13.02
CA ALA A 180 -41.07 47.90 -13.49
C ALA A 180 -42.13 47.54 -14.55
N GLU A 181 -41.78 46.71 -15.54
CA GLU A 181 -42.72 46.22 -16.55
C GLU A 181 -43.85 45.37 -15.93
N ARG A 182 -43.55 44.55 -14.92
CA ARG A 182 -44.56 43.78 -14.16
C ARG A 182 -45.53 44.69 -13.42
N ILE A 183 -45.01 45.72 -12.73
CA ILE A 183 -45.86 46.68 -12.03
C ILE A 183 -46.76 47.44 -13.01
N LEU A 184 -46.23 47.90 -14.15
CA LEU A 184 -47.05 48.54 -15.18
C LEU A 184 -48.17 47.62 -15.68
N ARG A 185 -47.88 46.33 -15.91
CA ARG A 185 -48.93 45.36 -16.27
C ARG A 185 -49.96 45.19 -15.18
N LEU A 186 -49.53 45.09 -13.92
CA LEU A 186 -50.43 44.97 -12.76
C LEU A 186 -51.33 46.21 -12.62
N VAL A 187 -50.75 47.40 -12.68
CA VAL A 187 -51.47 48.69 -12.63
C VAL A 187 -52.45 48.80 -13.80
N ARG A 188 -52.04 48.45 -15.03
CA ARG A 188 -52.89 48.51 -16.22
C ARG A 188 -54.06 47.51 -16.14
N ARG A 189 -53.82 46.29 -15.65
CA ARG A 189 -54.82 45.20 -15.57
C ARG A 189 -55.77 45.36 -14.38
N TYR A 190 -55.29 45.86 -13.25
CA TYR A 190 -56.04 45.94 -11.98
C TYR A 190 -56.14 47.37 -11.45
N ARG A 191 -56.37 48.36 -12.32
CA ARG A 191 -56.40 49.79 -11.99
C ARG A 191 -57.15 50.15 -10.71
N ARG A 192 -58.31 49.52 -10.46
CA ARG A 192 -59.13 49.82 -9.27
C ARG A 192 -58.58 49.26 -7.95
N ARG A 193 -57.77 48.21 -8.05
CA ARG A 193 -57.25 47.44 -6.91
C ARG A 193 -55.79 47.78 -6.59
N VAL A 194 -55.12 48.54 -7.44
CA VAL A 194 -53.72 48.93 -7.28
C VAL A 194 -53.65 50.44 -7.06
N LEU A 195 -52.93 50.85 -6.02
CA LEU A 195 -52.55 52.22 -5.73
C LEU A 195 -51.02 52.31 -5.87
N LEU A 196 -50.55 52.97 -6.92
CA LEU A 196 -49.12 53.22 -7.13
C LEU A 196 -48.79 54.63 -6.61
N VAL A 197 -47.77 54.74 -5.76
CA VAL A 197 -47.36 56.02 -5.15
C VAL A 197 -45.85 56.14 -5.23
N ASP A 198 -45.36 57.35 -5.49
CA ASP A 198 -43.93 57.64 -5.39
C ASP A 198 -43.46 57.45 -3.93
N ALA A 199 -42.42 56.65 -3.75
CA ALA A 199 -41.86 56.29 -2.46
C ALA A 199 -41.40 57.52 -1.66
N ARG A 200 -40.91 58.58 -2.31
CA ARG A 200 -40.48 59.80 -1.62
C ARG A 200 -41.66 60.66 -1.22
N GLU A 201 -42.67 60.77 -2.08
CA GLU A 201 -43.91 61.48 -1.71
C GLU A 201 -44.62 60.77 -0.56
N ALA A 202 -44.65 59.44 -0.57
CA ALA A 202 -45.20 58.63 0.52
C ALA A 202 -44.48 58.89 1.86
N ALA A 203 -43.14 59.00 1.83
CA ALA A 203 -42.37 59.35 3.01
C ALA A 203 -42.53 60.81 3.43
N ALA A 204 -42.62 61.75 2.49
CA ALA A 204 -42.76 63.17 2.78
C ALA A 204 -44.17 63.53 3.30
N TYR A 205 -45.20 62.83 2.85
CA TYR A 205 -46.61 63.12 3.13
C TYR A 205 -47.38 61.88 3.62
N PRO A 206 -46.96 61.25 4.74
CA PRO A 206 -47.56 60.00 5.20
C PRO A 206 -49.03 60.17 5.60
N ALA A 207 -49.44 61.33 6.12
CA ALA A 207 -50.86 61.61 6.41
C ALA A 207 -51.71 61.59 5.13
N ARG A 208 -51.23 62.23 4.06
CA ARG A 208 -51.95 62.28 2.78
C ARG A 208 -51.99 60.92 2.10
N LEU A 209 -50.94 60.10 2.26
CA LEU A 209 -50.96 58.70 1.84
C LEU A 209 -52.10 57.92 2.50
N LEU A 210 -52.31 58.11 3.82
CA LEU A 210 -53.40 57.46 4.55
C LEU A 210 -54.77 57.88 4.01
N ASP A 211 -54.95 59.18 3.75
CA ASP A 211 -56.19 59.71 3.18
C ASP A 211 -56.48 59.07 1.81
N VAL A 212 -55.49 59.06 0.91
CA VAL A 212 -55.62 58.47 -0.43
C VAL A 212 -55.87 56.96 -0.36
N CYS A 213 -55.22 56.26 0.58
CA CYS A 213 -55.51 54.85 0.83
C CYS A 213 -56.95 54.65 1.34
N GLY A 214 -57.44 55.55 2.20
CA GLY A 214 -58.80 55.49 2.72
C GLY A 214 -59.86 55.78 1.66
N GLU A 215 -59.62 56.78 0.82
CA GLU A 215 -60.47 57.10 -0.34
C GLU A 215 -60.48 55.95 -1.37
N ARG A 216 -59.33 55.34 -1.63
CA ARG A 216 -59.17 54.31 -2.67
C ARG A 216 -59.66 52.93 -2.23
N PHE A 217 -59.37 52.54 -1.00
CA PHE A 217 -59.63 51.20 -0.47
C PHE A 217 -60.76 51.16 0.58
N GLY A 218 -61.36 52.31 0.91
CA GLY A 218 -62.43 52.40 1.90
C GLY A 218 -61.97 52.11 3.34
N ILE A 219 -60.69 52.39 3.67
CA ILE A 219 -60.09 52.08 4.97
C ILE A 219 -60.02 53.36 5.82
N ALA A 220 -60.66 53.36 6.99
CA ALA A 220 -60.42 54.39 7.99
C ALA A 220 -59.15 54.04 8.77
N PHE A 221 -58.12 54.90 8.71
CA PHE A 221 -56.92 54.80 9.54
C PHE A 221 -57.08 55.67 10.78
N ALA A 222 -56.93 55.08 11.97
CA ALA A 222 -57.07 55.80 13.24
C ALA A 222 -55.70 56.08 13.87
N GLY A 223 -55.17 57.29 13.67
CA GLY A 223 -54.02 57.83 14.42
C GLY A 223 -53.12 58.79 13.63
N GLU A 224 -52.20 59.45 14.33
CA GLU A 224 -51.22 60.36 13.73
C GLU A 224 -50.14 59.58 12.96
N ALA A 225 -49.69 60.14 11.83
CA ALA A 225 -48.65 59.54 11.00
C ALA A 225 -47.29 59.60 11.73
N GLY A 226 -46.64 58.44 11.90
CA GLY A 226 -45.27 58.38 12.45
C GLY A 226 -44.25 59.04 11.51
N SER A 227 -43.06 59.38 12.03
CA SER A 227 -41.98 59.94 11.22
C SER A 227 -41.51 58.93 10.17
N ALA A 228 -41.53 59.31 8.90
CA ALA A 228 -41.10 58.46 7.80
C ALA A 228 -39.58 58.17 7.83
N PRO A 229 -39.15 57.03 7.25
CA PRO A 229 -37.73 56.74 7.07
C PRO A 229 -37.06 57.80 6.18
N ASP A 230 -35.83 58.19 6.52
CA ASP A 230 -35.03 59.09 5.69
C ASP A 230 -34.55 58.35 4.43
N LEU A 231 -35.12 58.72 3.27
CA LEU A 231 -34.83 58.13 1.96
C LEU A 231 -33.84 58.99 1.15
N GLN A 232 -32.90 59.64 1.84
CA GLN A 232 -31.85 60.41 1.19
C GLN A 232 -30.79 59.50 0.59
N SER A 233 -30.85 59.33 -0.73
CA SER A 233 -29.75 58.77 -1.53
C SER A 233 -28.63 59.80 -1.69
N ASP A 234 -27.37 59.39 -1.61
CA ASP A 234 -26.21 60.25 -1.86
C ASP A 234 -26.27 60.86 -3.28
N ALA A 235 -26.09 62.17 -3.39
CA ALA A 235 -26.11 62.88 -4.66
C ALA A 235 -25.07 62.35 -5.66
N ALA A 236 -23.93 61.84 -5.17
CA ALA A 236 -22.89 61.25 -6.02
C ALA A 236 -23.37 59.94 -6.68
N PHE A 237 -23.99 59.05 -5.90
CA PHE A 237 -24.53 57.79 -6.43
C PHE A 237 -25.71 58.01 -7.37
N VAL A 238 -26.57 58.99 -7.10
CA VAL A 238 -27.69 59.35 -7.99
C VAL A 238 -27.16 59.90 -9.32
N ALA A 239 -26.11 60.74 -9.31
CA ALA A 239 -25.50 61.25 -10.52
C ALA A 239 -24.84 60.14 -11.35
N LEU A 240 -24.16 59.19 -10.70
CA LEU A 240 -23.56 58.02 -11.34
C LEU A 240 -24.63 57.12 -11.96
N ALA A 241 -25.67 56.76 -11.20
CA ALA A 241 -26.79 55.96 -11.71
C ALA A 241 -27.50 56.64 -12.88
N SER A 242 -27.72 57.95 -12.81
CA SER A 242 -28.27 58.75 -13.91
C SER A 242 -27.42 58.67 -15.19
N SER A 243 -26.09 58.57 -15.05
CA SER A 243 -25.19 58.43 -16.20
C SER A 243 -25.33 57.06 -16.89
N TRP A 244 -25.59 55.99 -16.12
CA TRP A 244 -25.80 54.63 -16.63
C TRP A 244 -27.18 54.45 -17.28
N ILE A 245 -28.19 55.13 -16.76
CA ILE A 245 -29.57 55.03 -17.26
C ILE A 245 -29.79 55.90 -18.52
N ARG A 246 -29.06 57.01 -18.65
CA ARG A 246 -29.16 57.94 -19.79
C ARG A 246 -29.10 57.26 -21.17
N PRO A 247 -28.18 56.31 -21.46
CA PRO A 247 -28.15 55.62 -22.75
C PRO A 247 -29.36 54.70 -23.00
N ASP A 248 -29.98 54.11 -21.97
CA ASP A 248 -31.14 53.23 -22.15
C ASP A 248 -32.45 54.04 -22.27
N LYS A 249 -32.87 54.27 -23.52
CA LYS A 249 -34.15 54.97 -23.82
C LYS A 249 -35.37 54.22 -23.30
N ARG A 250 -35.33 52.88 -23.25
CA ARG A 250 -36.48 52.05 -22.83
C ARG A 250 -36.66 52.10 -21.33
N LEU A 251 -35.56 52.01 -20.57
CA LEU A 251 -35.62 52.12 -19.11
C LEU A 251 -36.21 53.46 -18.67
N ARG A 252 -35.77 54.56 -19.31
CA ARG A 252 -36.30 55.90 -19.05
C ARG A 252 -37.78 56.03 -19.42
N ALA A 253 -38.20 55.43 -20.54
CA ALA A 253 -39.61 55.43 -20.94
C ALA A 253 -40.49 54.69 -19.91
N ILE A 254 -40.03 53.53 -19.41
CA ILE A 254 -40.73 52.75 -18.38
C ILE A 254 -40.79 53.51 -17.05
N GLY A 255 -39.69 54.16 -16.64
CA GLY A 255 -39.64 54.99 -15.45
C GLY A 255 -40.61 56.16 -15.51
N ALA A 256 -40.62 56.91 -16.62
CA ALA A 256 -41.56 57.99 -16.84
C ALA A 256 -43.02 57.50 -16.87
N GLU A 257 -43.28 56.31 -17.43
CA GLU A 257 -44.63 55.75 -17.44
C GLU A 257 -45.11 55.37 -16.02
N LEU A 258 -44.23 54.81 -15.19
CA LEU A 258 -44.53 54.51 -13.78
C LEU A 258 -44.76 55.78 -12.97
N GLU A 259 -43.93 56.80 -13.17
CA GLU A 259 -44.07 58.11 -12.52
C GLU A 259 -45.41 58.77 -12.87
N VAL A 260 -45.80 58.76 -14.15
CA VAL A 260 -47.12 59.26 -14.59
C VAL A 260 -48.28 58.41 -14.06
N SER A 261 -48.03 57.13 -13.78
CA SER A 261 -49.01 56.21 -13.19
C SER A 261 -49.14 56.36 -11.67
N CYS A 262 -48.24 57.11 -11.01
CA CYS A 262 -48.32 57.37 -9.58
C CYS A 262 -49.44 58.36 -9.26
N ILE A 263 -50.13 58.13 -8.13
CA ILE A 263 -51.07 59.13 -7.59
C ILE A 263 -50.25 60.18 -6.83
N PRO A 264 -50.29 61.46 -7.24
CA PRO A 264 -49.57 62.52 -6.56
C PRO A 264 -50.18 62.77 -5.18
N LEU A 265 -49.33 62.83 -4.15
CA LEU A 265 -49.75 63.18 -2.78
C LEU A 265 -49.63 64.69 -2.50
N THR A 266 -49.11 65.48 -3.43
CA THR A 266 -48.73 66.89 -3.22
C THR A 266 -49.79 67.93 -3.62
N ALA A 267 -50.97 67.51 -4.10
CA ALA A 267 -51.87 68.37 -4.87
C ALA A 267 -52.52 69.58 -4.14
N ASP A 268 -52.45 69.69 -2.80
CA ASP A 268 -53.04 70.81 -2.04
C ASP A 268 -52.01 71.75 -1.37
N ALA A 269 -50.72 71.58 -1.64
CA ALA A 269 -49.74 72.60 -1.25
C ALA A 269 -49.80 73.77 -2.26
N PRO A 270 -49.93 75.04 -1.81
CA PRO A 270 -49.96 76.17 -2.72
C PRO A 270 -48.71 76.13 -3.58
N THR A 271 -48.90 76.23 -4.90
CA THR A 271 -47.86 76.42 -5.91
C THR A 271 -47.15 77.76 -5.67
N GLY A 272 -46.34 77.81 -4.62
CA GLY A 272 -45.43 78.89 -4.29
C GLY A 272 -44.03 78.51 -4.73
N ASP A 273 -43.45 79.36 -5.57
CA ASP A 273 -42.08 79.41 -6.09
C ASP A 273 -40.97 79.09 -5.05
N GLY A 274 -40.83 77.82 -4.65
CA GLY A 274 -39.92 77.41 -3.58
C GLY A 274 -39.03 76.20 -3.87
N ILE A 275 -39.13 75.55 -5.03
CA ILE A 275 -38.24 74.45 -5.42
C ILE A 275 -37.13 74.99 -6.35
N ALA A 276 -36.42 76.01 -5.88
CA ALA A 276 -35.15 76.49 -6.45
C ALA A 276 -33.99 76.22 -5.49
N GLY A 277 -34.04 75.07 -4.80
CA GLY A 277 -33.09 74.69 -3.76
C GLY A 277 -32.69 73.23 -3.83
N ILE A 278 -32.53 72.66 -5.03
CA ILE A 278 -31.53 71.58 -5.16
C ILE A 278 -30.20 72.31 -4.97
N PRO A 279 -29.33 71.96 -4.00
CA PRO A 279 -27.99 72.49 -3.99
C PRO A 279 -27.41 72.18 -5.36
N GLN A 280 -27.20 73.20 -6.19
CA GLN A 280 -26.37 73.08 -7.37
C GLN A 280 -24.99 72.72 -6.83
N ALA A 281 -24.75 71.43 -6.64
CA ALA A 281 -23.42 70.89 -6.53
C ALA A 281 -22.70 71.45 -7.77
N ASP A 282 -21.72 72.31 -7.51
CA ASP A 282 -20.97 73.01 -8.54
C ASP A 282 -20.65 72.00 -9.65
N PRO A 283 -21.22 72.16 -10.87
CA PRO A 283 -21.02 71.21 -11.94
C PRO A 283 -19.53 71.00 -12.20
N LEU A 284 -18.67 71.99 -11.92
CA LEU A 284 -17.23 71.87 -11.99
C LEU A 284 -16.63 71.02 -10.87
N ALA A 285 -17.13 71.09 -9.64
CA ALA A 285 -16.69 70.23 -8.54
C ALA A 285 -17.12 68.77 -8.74
N ALA A 286 -18.35 68.55 -9.19
CA ALA A 286 -18.84 67.22 -9.56
C ALA A 286 -18.10 66.67 -10.80
N LEU A 287 -17.82 67.51 -11.81
CA LEU A 287 -17.01 67.12 -12.98
C LEU A 287 -15.53 66.91 -12.63
N ALA A 288 -15.00 67.60 -11.61
CA ALA A 288 -13.63 67.40 -11.11
C ALA A 288 -13.51 66.09 -10.33
N GLN A 289 -14.48 65.77 -9.46
CA GLN A 289 -14.57 64.47 -8.80
C GLN A 289 -14.79 63.35 -9.81
N TYR A 290 -15.69 63.54 -10.79
CA TYR A 290 -15.90 62.59 -11.88
C TYR A 290 -14.62 62.39 -12.71
N ARG A 291 -13.88 63.45 -13.06
CA ARG A 291 -12.60 63.35 -13.78
C ARG A 291 -11.49 62.70 -12.95
N ALA A 292 -11.50 62.87 -11.62
CA ALA A 292 -10.53 62.21 -10.74
C ALA A 292 -10.82 60.71 -10.62
N VAL A 293 -12.09 60.34 -10.44
CA VAL A 293 -12.55 58.94 -10.45
C VAL A 293 -12.31 58.30 -11.81
N HIS A 294 -12.59 59.00 -12.92
CA HIS A 294 -12.34 58.47 -14.26
C HIS A 294 -10.86 58.22 -14.53
N ARG A 295 -9.96 59.09 -14.04
CA ARG A 295 -8.51 58.83 -14.13
C ARG A 295 -8.09 57.64 -13.29
N GLN A 296 -8.69 57.44 -12.12
CA GLN A 296 -8.46 56.24 -11.30
C GLN A 296 -8.99 54.98 -11.98
N CYS A 297 -10.18 55.03 -12.59
CA CYS A 297 -10.73 53.93 -13.38
C CYS A 297 -9.86 53.62 -14.61
N ASP A 298 -9.29 54.61 -15.29
CA ASP A 298 -8.38 54.40 -16.43
C ASP A 298 -7.05 53.78 -16.00
N THR A 299 -6.58 54.05 -14.78
CA THR A 299 -5.40 53.38 -14.21
C THR A 299 -5.73 51.95 -13.78
N PHE A 300 -6.88 51.73 -13.14
CA PHE A 300 -7.33 50.39 -12.77
C PHE A 300 -7.68 49.53 -13.98
N GLY A 301 -8.21 50.12 -15.05
CA GLY A 301 -8.48 49.44 -16.32
C GLY A 301 -7.20 48.95 -16.98
N ARG A 302 -6.14 49.77 -17.00
CA ARG A 302 -4.83 49.35 -17.51
C ARG A 302 -4.16 48.28 -16.65
N GLU A 303 -4.34 48.35 -15.33
CA GLU A 303 -3.88 47.29 -14.43
C GLU A 303 -4.69 46.01 -14.58
N ALA A 304 -6.01 46.10 -14.79
CA ALA A 304 -6.88 44.96 -15.05
C ALA A 304 -6.59 44.30 -16.40
N GLU A 305 -6.33 45.07 -17.46
CA GLU A 305 -5.90 44.54 -18.76
C GLU A 305 -4.54 43.86 -18.67
N ARG A 306 -3.60 44.43 -17.89
CA ARG A 306 -2.30 43.81 -17.64
C ARG A 306 -2.46 42.51 -16.84
N LEU A 307 -3.27 42.51 -15.78
CA LEU A 307 -3.53 41.31 -14.98
C LEU A 307 -4.31 40.25 -15.77
N ALA A 308 -5.20 40.64 -16.67
CA ALA A 308 -5.90 39.72 -17.57
C ALA A 308 -4.93 39.08 -18.57
N ALA A 309 -3.99 39.84 -19.14
CA ALA A 309 -2.93 39.31 -20.00
C ALA A 309 -1.97 38.38 -19.23
N GLU A 310 -1.61 38.74 -17.99
CA GLU A 310 -0.80 37.88 -17.10
C GLU A 310 -1.57 36.60 -16.71
N LEU A 311 -2.89 36.67 -16.51
CA LEU A 311 -3.76 35.53 -16.22
C LEU A 311 -3.91 34.61 -17.44
N GLU A 312 -4.09 35.16 -18.64
CA GLU A 312 -4.17 34.39 -19.89
C GLU A 312 -2.83 33.68 -20.18
N GLN A 313 -1.71 34.37 -19.93
CA GLN A 313 -0.39 33.76 -20.04
C GLN A 313 -0.18 32.66 -18.98
N ALA A 314 -0.64 32.86 -17.75
CA ALA A 314 -0.60 31.85 -16.70
C ALA A 314 -1.50 30.65 -17.03
N GLN A 315 -2.69 30.88 -17.58
CA GLN A 315 -3.62 29.83 -18.04
C GLN A 315 -3.03 29.01 -19.19
N GLY A 316 -2.29 29.65 -20.11
CA GLY A 316 -1.54 28.94 -21.15
C GLY A 316 -0.43 28.05 -20.59
N VAL A 317 0.30 28.52 -19.57
CA VAL A 317 1.34 27.74 -18.88
C VAL A 317 0.73 26.58 -18.09
N THR A 318 -0.41 26.77 -17.42
CA THR A 318 -1.10 25.68 -16.71
C THR A 318 -1.66 24.64 -17.66
N ALA A 319 -2.25 25.04 -18.80
CA ALA A 319 -2.73 24.09 -19.80
C ALA A 319 -1.58 23.27 -20.42
N ALA A 320 -0.43 23.90 -20.67
CA ALA A 320 0.77 23.20 -21.12
C ALA A 320 1.33 22.23 -20.06
N ALA A 321 1.29 22.63 -18.78
CA ALA A 321 1.70 21.76 -17.67
C ALA A 321 0.74 20.58 -17.45
N GLU A 322 -0.57 20.78 -17.61
CA GLU A 322 -1.57 19.72 -17.54
C GLU A 322 -1.44 18.72 -18.70
N ALA A 323 -1.16 19.20 -19.92
CA ALA A 323 -0.87 18.35 -21.06
C ALA A 323 0.40 17.49 -20.85
N ALA A 324 1.48 18.10 -20.33
CA ALA A 324 2.71 17.39 -20.01
C ALA A 324 2.51 16.36 -18.88
N LEU A 325 1.67 16.68 -17.88
CA LEU A 325 1.34 15.77 -16.80
C LEU A 325 0.51 14.57 -17.28
N GLU A 326 -0.43 14.75 -18.21
CA GLU A 326 -1.16 13.63 -18.80
C GLU A 326 -0.29 12.75 -19.71
N GLU A 327 0.66 13.34 -20.44
CA GLU A 327 1.65 12.58 -21.20
C GLU A 327 2.55 11.75 -20.28
N GLU A 328 2.99 12.31 -19.15
CA GLU A 328 3.78 11.58 -18.14
C GLU A 328 2.96 10.49 -17.42
N ARG A 329 1.67 10.73 -17.18
CA ARG A 329 0.73 9.71 -16.67
C ARG A 329 0.50 8.60 -17.67
N ALA A 330 0.37 8.91 -18.96
CA ALA A 330 0.27 7.91 -20.03
C ALA A 330 1.55 7.08 -20.14
N ALA A 331 2.73 7.72 -20.09
CA ALA A 331 4.02 7.03 -20.09
C ALA A 331 4.19 6.13 -18.84
N SER A 332 3.77 6.60 -17.67
CA SER A 332 3.80 5.83 -16.43
C SER A 332 2.84 4.62 -16.46
N ARG A 333 1.63 4.77 -17.02
CA ARG A 333 0.71 3.65 -17.26
C ARG A 333 1.32 2.58 -18.17
N MET A 334 2.01 2.99 -19.23
CA MET A 334 2.68 2.07 -20.14
C MET A 334 3.88 1.36 -19.48
N ARG A 335 4.65 2.05 -18.63
CA ARG A 335 5.74 1.44 -17.84
C ARG A 335 5.21 0.41 -16.84
N MET A 336 4.10 0.71 -16.16
CA MET A 336 3.46 -0.23 -15.22
C MET A 336 2.92 -1.46 -15.93
N ALA A 337 2.25 -1.29 -17.08
CA ALA A 337 1.78 -2.41 -17.90
C ALA A 337 2.93 -3.31 -18.40
N ASN A 338 4.05 -2.71 -18.81
CA ASN A 338 5.24 -3.48 -19.21
C ASN A 338 5.88 -4.21 -18.02
N ALA A 339 5.97 -3.57 -16.85
CA ALA A 339 6.50 -4.19 -15.64
C ALA A 339 5.61 -5.35 -15.15
N GLU A 340 4.30 -5.23 -15.30
CA GLU A 340 3.34 -6.29 -14.96
C GLU A 340 3.46 -7.48 -15.92
N ALA A 341 3.55 -7.21 -17.23
CA ALA A 341 3.82 -8.25 -18.22
C ALA A 341 5.18 -8.95 -18.01
N GLU A 342 6.19 -8.23 -17.54
CA GLU A 342 7.50 -8.81 -17.21
C GLU A 342 7.45 -9.64 -15.93
N ARG A 343 6.69 -9.21 -14.92
CA ARG A 343 6.43 -10.00 -13.71
C ARG A 343 5.70 -11.29 -14.02
N ASP A 344 4.72 -11.25 -14.92
CA ASP A 344 3.98 -12.45 -15.34
C ASP A 344 4.87 -13.43 -16.10
N ARG A 345 5.77 -12.93 -16.97
CA ARG A 345 6.79 -13.77 -17.63
C ARG A 345 7.76 -14.41 -16.63
N LEU A 346 8.23 -13.64 -15.64
CA LEU A 346 9.11 -14.17 -14.59
C LEU A 346 8.39 -15.20 -13.72
N ARG A 347 7.09 -15.04 -13.49
CA ARG A 347 6.26 -16.01 -12.79
C ARG A 347 6.11 -17.30 -13.59
N GLU A 348 5.82 -17.23 -14.89
CA GLU A 348 5.77 -18.40 -15.77
C GLU A 348 7.13 -19.11 -15.84
N GLN A 349 8.24 -18.37 -15.91
CA GLN A 349 9.59 -18.94 -15.86
C GLN A 349 9.89 -19.60 -14.50
N GLY A 350 9.43 -18.99 -13.40
CA GLY A 350 9.53 -19.57 -12.06
C GLY A 350 8.72 -20.86 -11.92
N GLU A 351 7.50 -20.91 -12.46
CA GLU A 351 6.66 -22.10 -12.47
C GLU A 351 7.25 -23.22 -13.34
N GLN A 352 7.84 -22.88 -14.49
CA GLN A 352 8.56 -23.85 -15.33
C GLN A 352 9.82 -24.39 -14.64
N ALA A 353 10.65 -23.52 -14.05
CA ALA A 353 11.84 -23.94 -13.31
C ALA A 353 11.49 -24.81 -12.08
N GLN A 354 10.36 -24.52 -11.43
CA GLN A 354 9.89 -25.33 -10.31
C GLN A 354 9.38 -26.71 -10.76
N GLN A 355 8.66 -26.79 -11.89
CA GLN A 355 8.27 -28.07 -12.47
C GLN A 355 9.48 -28.91 -12.92
N GLU A 356 10.52 -28.27 -13.45
CA GLU A 356 11.77 -28.93 -13.83
C GLU A 356 12.53 -29.45 -12.60
N ALA A 357 12.63 -28.64 -11.54
CA ALA A 357 13.22 -29.07 -10.26
C ALA A 357 12.43 -30.20 -9.59
N GLU A 358 11.09 -30.22 -9.69
CA GLU A 358 10.26 -31.31 -9.19
C GLU A 358 10.46 -32.60 -9.99
N ARG A 359 10.65 -32.51 -11.31
CA ARG A 359 11.00 -33.66 -12.16
C ARG A 359 12.39 -34.21 -11.81
N GLU A 360 13.39 -33.35 -11.66
CA GLU A 360 14.74 -33.76 -11.24
C GLU A 360 14.73 -34.40 -9.85
N ARG A 361 13.94 -33.85 -8.93
CA ARG A 361 13.77 -34.42 -7.59
C ARG A 361 13.11 -35.79 -7.64
N ALA A 362 12.06 -35.97 -8.45
CA ALA A 362 11.42 -37.27 -8.65
C ALA A 362 12.38 -38.30 -9.28
N ASP A 363 13.19 -37.88 -10.24
CA ASP A 363 14.23 -38.73 -10.85
C ASP A 363 15.33 -39.12 -9.86
N LEU A 364 15.76 -38.19 -9.00
CA LEU A 364 16.73 -38.47 -7.93
C LEU A 364 16.15 -39.39 -6.87
N GLU A 365 14.86 -39.23 -6.52
CA GLU A 365 14.17 -40.09 -5.55
C GLU A 365 13.97 -41.50 -6.12
N ALA A 366 13.66 -41.63 -7.42
CA ALA A 366 13.63 -42.90 -8.12
C ALA A 366 15.01 -43.57 -8.17
N LYS A 367 16.08 -42.81 -8.46
CA LYS A 367 17.46 -43.31 -8.43
C LYS A 367 17.88 -43.74 -7.03
N LEU A 368 17.50 -42.99 -5.99
CA LEU A 368 17.79 -43.33 -4.60
C LEU A 368 17.05 -44.62 -4.19
N LYS A 369 15.77 -44.75 -4.57
CA LYS A 369 14.98 -45.95 -4.32
C LYS A 369 15.59 -47.18 -5.01
N ALA A 370 15.95 -47.06 -6.29
CA ALA A 370 16.64 -48.12 -7.03
C ALA A 370 18.00 -48.49 -6.41
N SER A 371 18.76 -47.49 -5.93
CA SER A 371 20.02 -47.73 -5.22
C SER A 371 19.80 -48.45 -3.88
N THR A 372 18.77 -48.09 -3.11
CA THR A 372 18.43 -48.78 -1.85
C THR A 372 17.95 -50.22 -2.09
N GLU A 373 17.19 -50.47 -3.16
CA GLU A 373 16.79 -51.81 -3.58
C GLU A 373 17.99 -52.65 -4.04
N ALA A 374 18.97 -52.04 -4.71
CA ALA A 374 20.22 -52.70 -5.05
C ALA A 374 21.07 -53.04 -3.82
N VAL A 375 21.15 -52.14 -2.83
CA VAL A 375 21.88 -52.37 -1.58
C VAL A 375 21.21 -53.46 -0.73
N THR A 376 19.88 -53.50 -0.68
CA THR A 376 19.16 -54.57 0.05
C THR A 376 19.31 -55.92 -0.65
N LYS A 377 19.27 -55.97 -1.99
CA LYS A 377 19.62 -57.19 -2.75
C LYS A 377 21.07 -57.63 -2.55
N ALA A 378 22.03 -56.70 -2.52
CA ALA A 378 23.43 -57.01 -2.28
C ALA A 378 23.66 -57.57 -0.86
N LYS A 379 23.00 -57.00 0.16
CA LYS A 379 23.04 -57.51 1.53
C LYS A 379 22.36 -58.88 1.69
N ALA A 380 21.28 -59.12 0.96
CA ALA A 380 20.63 -60.42 0.93
C ALA A 380 21.51 -61.49 0.26
N ALA A 381 22.19 -61.14 -0.84
CA ALA A 381 23.15 -62.01 -1.50
C ALA A 381 24.39 -62.27 -0.61
N GLU A 382 24.90 -61.27 0.11
CA GLU A 382 25.96 -61.45 1.12
C GLU A 382 25.53 -62.40 2.24
N ALA A 383 24.29 -62.30 2.72
CA ALA A 383 23.77 -63.19 3.75
C ALA A 383 23.62 -64.64 3.23
N GLU A 384 23.23 -64.81 1.97
CA GLU A 384 23.11 -66.12 1.31
C GLU A 384 24.49 -66.75 1.05
N VAL A 385 25.48 -65.96 0.64
CA VAL A 385 26.87 -66.40 0.50
C VAL A 385 27.47 -66.75 1.87
N ALA A 386 27.18 -65.99 2.92
CA ALA A 386 27.62 -66.30 4.28
C ALA A 386 26.97 -67.60 4.83
N ALA A 387 25.69 -67.83 4.50
CA ALA A 387 24.99 -69.07 4.85
C ALA A 387 25.55 -70.28 4.07
N SER A 388 25.83 -70.11 2.77
CA SER A 388 26.47 -71.12 1.92
C SER A 388 27.87 -71.49 2.42
N LEU A 389 28.71 -70.50 2.75
CA LEU A 389 30.04 -70.72 3.32
C LEU A 389 29.99 -71.41 4.69
N LYS A 390 28.96 -71.16 5.49
CA LYS A 390 28.75 -71.85 6.76
C LYS A 390 28.35 -73.31 6.54
N ALA A 391 27.43 -73.58 5.61
CA ALA A 391 27.02 -74.93 5.24
C ALA A 391 28.17 -75.74 4.63
N GLU A 392 29.01 -75.10 3.81
CA GLU A 392 30.20 -75.72 3.23
C GLU A 392 31.27 -76.03 4.29
N ARG A 393 31.45 -75.15 5.29
CA ARG A 393 32.31 -75.42 6.46
C ARG A 393 31.80 -76.57 7.32
N GLU A 394 30.49 -76.69 7.50
CA GLU A 394 29.89 -77.81 8.24
C GLU A 394 29.96 -79.13 7.45
N SER A 395 29.79 -79.07 6.12
CA SER A 395 29.99 -80.19 5.19
C SER A 395 31.44 -80.68 5.18
N THR A 396 32.40 -79.78 5.05
CA THR A 396 33.84 -80.11 5.08
C THR A 396 34.26 -80.63 6.45
N ALA A 397 33.72 -80.09 7.55
CA ALA A 397 33.95 -80.64 8.89
C ALA A 397 33.41 -82.08 9.02
N ARG A 398 32.23 -82.38 8.45
CA ARG A 398 31.66 -83.74 8.41
C ARG A 398 32.52 -84.69 7.58
N LEU A 399 32.97 -84.26 6.40
CA LEU A 399 33.87 -85.04 5.54
C LEU A 399 35.21 -85.31 6.21
N ILE A 400 35.77 -84.35 6.96
CA ILE A 400 37.00 -84.56 7.73
C ILE A 400 36.79 -85.61 8.83
N THR A 401 35.66 -85.59 9.54
CA THR A 401 35.35 -86.63 10.53
C THR A 401 35.10 -87.99 9.89
N GLU A 402 34.45 -88.02 8.72
CA GLU A 402 34.15 -89.26 8.00
C GLU A 402 35.43 -89.88 7.42
N HIS A 403 36.32 -89.08 6.82
CA HIS A 403 37.66 -89.52 6.41
C HIS A 403 38.54 -89.97 7.58
N LYS A 404 38.33 -89.45 8.78
CA LYS A 404 39.05 -89.89 9.98
C LYS A 404 38.55 -91.27 10.44
N ILE A 405 37.23 -91.49 10.44
CA ILE A 405 36.61 -92.80 10.71
C ILE A 405 36.99 -93.82 9.63
N GLU A 406 37.01 -93.42 8.37
CA GLU A 406 37.42 -94.25 7.24
C GLU A 406 38.91 -94.59 7.31
N GLY A 407 39.77 -93.65 7.72
CA GLY A 407 41.19 -93.90 7.99
C GLY A 407 41.43 -94.90 9.11
N ASP A 408 40.66 -94.81 10.20
CA ASP A 408 40.71 -95.77 11.30
C ASP A 408 40.19 -97.16 10.86
N ARG A 409 39.15 -97.22 10.01
CA ARG A 409 38.64 -98.46 9.40
C ARG A 409 39.65 -99.10 8.44
N LEU A 410 40.29 -98.30 7.59
CA LEU A 410 41.32 -98.78 6.66
C LEU A 410 42.55 -99.31 7.40
N ARG A 411 42.87 -98.75 8.57
CA ARG A 411 43.95 -99.27 9.42
C ARG A 411 43.61 -100.65 9.99
N VAL A 412 42.38 -100.83 10.48
CA VAL A 412 41.89 -102.14 10.97
C VAL A 412 41.79 -103.16 9.81
N HIS A 413 41.33 -102.73 8.64
CA HIS A 413 41.31 -103.58 7.44
C HIS A 413 42.71 -103.92 6.94
N GLY A 414 43.70 -103.03 7.08
CA GLY A 414 45.10 -103.30 6.75
C GLY A 414 45.72 -104.38 7.65
N GLU A 415 45.39 -104.36 8.95
CA GLU A 415 45.80 -105.40 9.91
C GLU A 415 45.12 -106.75 9.62
N GLN A 416 43.83 -106.74 9.25
CA GLN A 416 43.12 -107.94 8.82
C GLN A 416 43.65 -108.50 7.49
N ALA A 417 43.96 -107.63 6.52
CA ALA A 417 44.53 -108.05 5.23
C ALA A 417 45.96 -108.61 5.37
N GLN A 418 46.73 -108.19 6.38
CA GLN A 418 48.02 -108.82 6.71
C GLN A 418 47.83 -110.22 7.30
N GLN A 419 46.87 -110.40 8.21
CA GLN A 419 46.53 -111.73 8.76
C GLN A 419 45.95 -112.67 7.68
N GLU A 420 45.13 -112.17 6.78
CA GLU A 420 44.60 -112.91 5.64
C GLU A 420 45.69 -113.23 4.60
N ASN A 421 46.66 -112.34 4.37
CA ASN A 421 47.81 -112.65 3.50
C ASN A 421 48.74 -113.71 4.10
N GLU A 422 48.95 -113.71 5.42
CA GLU A 422 49.69 -114.78 6.11
C GLU A 422 48.95 -116.13 6.02
N LEU A 423 47.62 -116.11 6.10
CA LEU A 423 46.77 -117.28 5.92
C LEU A 423 46.75 -117.77 4.46
N LEU A 424 46.71 -116.86 3.49
CA LEU A 424 46.77 -117.17 2.06
C LEU A 424 48.15 -117.68 1.66
N LEU A 425 49.25 -117.22 2.28
CA LEU A 425 50.59 -117.78 2.10
C LEU A 425 50.67 -119.24 2.59
N LEU A 426 49.97 -119.57 3.68
CA LEU A 426 49.82 -120.95 4.17
C LEU A 426 48.95 -121.82 3.26
N GLN A 427 47.87 -121.27 2.70
CA GLN A 427 46.98 -121.98 1.77
C GLN A 427 47.59 -122.15 0.36
N LEU A 428 48.40 -121.19 -0.10
CA LEU A 428 49.09 -121.25 -1.40
C LEU A 428 50.12 -122.39 -1.43
N HIS A 429 50.73 -122.71 -0.29
CA HIS A 429 51.64 -123.86 -0.19
C HIS A 429 50.89 -125.20 -0.26
N GLN A 430 49.64 -125.25 0.22
CA GLN A 430 48.79 -126.44 0.17
C GLN A 430 48.15 -126.66 -1.21
N VAL A 431 47.78 -125.58 -1.92
CA VAL A 431 47.23 -125.64 -3.29
C VAL A 431 48.30 -125.96 -4.33
N GLN A 432 49.58 -125.63 -4.07
CA GLN A 432 50.69 -126.05 -4.93
C GLN A 432 50.88 -127.58 -4.95
N GLU A 433 50.67 -128.29 -3.83
CA GLU A 433 50.71 -129.77 -3.79
C GLU A 433 49.51 -130.41 -4.52
N GLU A 434 48.33 -129.78 -4.48
CA GLU A 434 47.11 -130.31 -5.13
C GLU A 434 47.06 -130.01 -6.65
N LEU A 435 47.74 -128.95 -7.12
CA LEU A 435 47.88 -128.63 -8.54
C LEU A 435 48.86 -129.56 -9.28
N GLU A 436 49.90 -130.07 -8.61
CA GLU A 436 50.77 -131.11 -9.18
C GLU A 436 50.05 -132.46 -9.33
N ALA A 437 49.07 -132.76 -8.47
CA ALA A 437 48.25 -133.97 -8.54
C ALA A 437 47.15 -133.91 -9.62
N THR A 438 46.62 -132.72 -9.94
CA THR A 438 45.52 -132.54 -10.91
C THR A 438 46.01 -132.32 -12.35
N PHE A 439 47.24 -131.86 -12.56
CA PHE A 439 47.87 -131.72 -13.88
C PHE A 439 48.04 -133.07 -14.62
N LEU A 440 48.17 -134.18 -13.89
CA LEU A 440 48.22 -135.54 -14.45
C LEU A 440 46.84 -136.12 -14.82
N ALA A 441 45.73 -135.55 -14.32
CA ALA A 441 44.37 -136.04 -14.58
C ALA A 441 43.67 -135.36 -15.77
N GLN A 442 44.12 -134.15 -16.15
CA GLN A 442 43.48 -133.34 -17.19
C GLN A 442 43.93 -133.69 -18.62
N GLN A 443 44.98 -134.51 -18.75
CA GLN A 443 45.51 -134.99 -20.04
C GLN A 443 44.62 -136.09 -20.69
N GLU A 444 43.70 -136.71 -19.94
CA GLU A 444 42.82 -137.78 -20.45
C GLU A 444 41.41 -137.31 -20.87
N THR A 445 40.99 -136.08 -20.53
CA THR A 445 39.63 -135.59 -20.81
C THR A 445 39.48 -134.79 -22.10
N GLU A 446 40.55 -134.25 -22.68
CA GLU A 446 40.45 -133.54 -23.96
C GLU A 446 40.34 -134.49 -25.16
N ARG A 447 40.76 -135.76 -24.99
CA ARG A 447 40.54 -136.84 -25.97
C ARG A 447 39.07 -137.18 -26.23
N LYS A 448 38.12 -136.69 -25.42
CA LYS A 448 36.67 -136.95 -25.57
C LYS A 448 35.89 -135.76 -26.12
N ARG A 449 36.54 -134.61 -26.38
CA ARG A 449 35.93 -133.46 -27.08
C ARG A 449 36.00 -133.57 -28.62
N ALA A 450 36.70 -134.59 -29.14
CA ALA A 450 36.88 -134.84 -30.56
C ALA A 450 35.74 -135.65 -31.24
N ASP A 451 34.79 -136.26 -30.51
CA ASP A 451 33.79 -137.17 -31.11
C ASP A 451 32.33 -136.67 -31.09
N PHE A 452 32.05 -135.47 -30.58
CA PHE A 452 30.73 -134.81 -30.71
C PHE A 452 30.70 -133.68 -31.74
N GLU A 453 31.69 -133.69 -32.64
CA GLU A 453 31.71 -133.01 -33.94
C GLU A 453 30.79 -133.70 -34.98
N ALA A 454 30.17 -134.84 -34.68
CA ALA A 454 29.41 -135.59 -35.69
C ALA A 454 27.88 -135.42 -35.64
N LYS A 455 27.31 -134.74 -34.63
CA LYS A 455 25.84 -134.66 -34.48
C LYS A 455 25.20 -133.37 -34.98
N LEU A 456 25.10 -133.34 -36.31
CA LEU A 456 24.03 -132.68 -37.08
C LEU A 456 24.17 -131.15 -37.14
N LYS A 457 24.97 -130.57 -38.05
CA LYS A 457 24.90 -130.74 -39.52
C LYS A 457 23.50 -130.56 -40.15
N ALA A 458 22.54 -129.97 -39.42
CA ALA A 458 21.17 -129.73 -39.90
C ALA A 458 20.61 -128.32 -39.59
N SER A 459 21.44 -127.30 -39.32
CA SER A 459 20.99 -125.89 -39.31
C SER A 459 21.95 -124.99 -40.08
N ALA A 460 22.18 -125.35 -41.34
CA ALA A 460 23.10 -124.71 -42.26
C ALA A 460 22.48 -123.56 -43.09
N GLU A 461 21.42 -122.88 -42.65
CA GLU A 461 20.76 -121.85 -43.47
C GLU A 461 20.43 -120.53 -42.77
N ALA A 462 21.00 -120.26 -41.60
CA ALA A 462 20.83 -118.96 -40.94
C ALA A 462 22.18 -118.27 -40.74
N VAL A 463 22.40 -117.22 -41.52
CA VAL A 463 23.22 -116.06 -41.16
C VAL A 463 24.73 -116.30 -41.06
N THR A 464 25.39 -116.28 -42.22
CA THR A 464 26.64 -115.54 -42.44
C THR A 464 26.67 -115.18 -43.93
N LYS A 465 26.75 -113.94 -44.42
CA LYS A 465 27.48 -112.77 -43.93
C LYS A 465 26.68 -111.51 -44.25
N ALA A 466 25.97 -111.03 -43.25
CA ALA A 466 25.68 -109.61 -43.11
C ALA A 466 26.98 -108.89 -42.70
N LYS A 467 27.63 -108.28 -43.68
CA LYS A 467 28.51 -107.11 -43.51
C LYS A 467 28.14 -106.20 -44.69
N ALA A 468 27.21 -105.29 -44.44
CA ALA A 468 27.52 -103.88 -44.16
C ALA A 468 27.71 -103.08 -45.46
N ALA A 469 26.84 -102.06 -45.60
CA ALA A 469 26.87 -100.94 -46.55
C ALA A 469 26.41 -101.17 -47.99
N GLU A 470 25.08 -101.10 -48.22
CA GLU A 470 24.48 -100.58 -49.47
C GLU A 470 23.01 -100.16 -49.26
N ALA A 471 22.71 -99.54 -48.10
CA ALA A 471 21.36 -99.16 -47.66
C ALA A 471 20.98 -97.68 -47.90
N GLU A 472 21.68 -96.93 -48.76
CA GLU A 472 21.46 -95.46 -48.84
C GLU A 472 21.15 -94.90 -50.23
N VAL A 473 21.13 -95.71 -51.31
CA VAL A 473 21.06 -95.15 -52.68
C VAL A 473 19.75 -95.46 -53.44
N ALA A 474 18.91 -96.39 -52.97
CA ALA A 474 17.69 -96.77 -53.70
C ALA A 474 16.39 -96.05 -53.23
N ALA A 475 16.42 -95.31 -52.12
CA ALA A 475 15.24 -94.63 -51.57
C ALA A 475 15.18 -93.12 -51.86
N SER A 476 16.28 -92.47 -52.23
CA SER A 476 16.35 -91.02 -52.53
C SER A 476 15.76 -90.65 -53.89
N LEU A 477 15.68 -91.58 -54.85
CA LEU A 477 15.18 -91.31 -56.21
C LEU A 477 13.64 -91.37 -56.38
N LYS A 478 12.90 -91.71 -55.31
CA LYS A 478 11.43 -91.66 -55.32
C LYS A 478 10.87 -90.39 -54.68
N ALA A 479 11.63 -89.72 -53.81
CA ALA A 479 11.25 -88.45 -53.18
C ALA A 479 11.47 -87.22 -54.09
N GLU A 480 12.43 -87.27 -55.02
CA GLU A 480 12.75 -86.15 -55.94
C GLU A 480 11.76 -86.02 -57.12
N ARG A 481 11.00 -87.08 -57.42
CA ARG A 481 9.93 -87.05 -58.43
C ARG A 481 8.61 -86.45 -57.92
N GLU A 482 8.43 -86.32 -56.60
CA GLU A 482 7.27 -85.65 -55.99
C GLU A 482 7.54 -84.15 -55.72
N SER A 483 8.80 -83.70 -55.66
CA SER A 483 9.13 -82.26 -55.53
C SER A 483 9.04 -81.51 -56.86
N THR A 484 9.33 -82.18 -57.99
CA THR A 484 9.24 -81.60 -59.34
C THR A 484 7.80 -81.43 -59.84
N ALA A 485 6.83 -82.18 -59.29
CA ALA A 485 5.39 -81.98 -59.56
C ALA A 485 4.80 -80.77 -58.80
N ARG A 486 5.36 -80.37 -57.65
CA ARG A 486 4.93 -79.19 -56.87
C ARG A 486 5.38 -77.87 -57.51
N LEU A 487 6.57 -77.85 -58.12
CA LEU A 487 7.10 -76.68 -58.84
C LEU A 487 6.30 -76.32 -60.11
N ILE A 488 5.70 -77.31 -60.79
CA ILE A 488 4.87 -77.06 -61.98
C ILE A 488 3.51 -76.45 -61.60
N THR A 489 2.95 -76.77 -60.43
CA THR A 489 1.75 -76.10 -59.91
C THR A 489 2.03 -74.69 -59.39
N GLU A 490 3.21 -74.45 -58.86
CA GLU A 490 3.63 -73.16 -58.32
C GLU A 490 3.84 -72.12 -59.45
N HIS A 491 4.50 -72.50 -60.55
CA HIS A 491 4.62 -71.63 -61.73
C HIS A 491 3.32 -71.38 -62.48
N LYS A 492 2.29 -72.22 -62.31
CA LYS A 492 0.96 -71.99 -62.89
C LYS A 492 0.17 -70.94 -62.08
N ILE A 493 0.28 -70.99 -60.75
CA ILE A 493 -0.27 -69.98 -59.83
C ILE A 493 0.45 -68.63 -59.99
N GLU A 494 1.75 -68.65 -60.27
CA GLU A 494 2.54 -67.45 -60.55
C GLU A 494 2.21 -66.82 -61.91
N GLY A 495 1.89 -67.63 -62.93
CA GLY A 495 1.38 -67.15 -64.22
C GLY A 495 -0.01 -66.50 -64.14
N ASP A 496 -0.91 -67.03 -63.30
CA ASP A 496 -2.23 -66.44 -63.06
C ASP A 496 -2.13 -65.15 -62.23
N ARG A 497 -1.20 -65.08 -61.26
CA ARG A 497 -0.88 -63.85 -60.51
C ARG A 497 -0.29 -62.74 -61.38
N LEU A 498 0.53 -63.08 -62.37
CA LEU A 498 1.09 -62.10 -63.30
C LEU A 498 0.03 -61.55 -64.28
N ARG A 499 -1.00 -62.32 -64.62
CA ARG A 499 -2.15 -61.82 -65.38
C ARG A 499 -3.03 -60.90 -64.52
N GLU A 500 -3.31 -61.27 -63.28
CA GLU A 500 -4.06 -60.44 -62.34
C GLU A 500 -3.33 -59.12 -62.05
N HIS A 501 -2.01 -59.14 -61.91
CA HIS A 501 -1.18 -57.93 -61.80
C HIS A 501 -1.17 -57.09 -63.07
N SER A 502 -1.21 -57.70 -64.26
CA SER A 502 -1.29 -56.99 -65.54
C SER A 502 -2.66 -56.33 -65.76
N GLU A 503 -3.74 -56.96 -65.31
CA GLU A 503 -5.09 -56.39 -65.34
C GLU A 503 -5.25 -55.27 -64.30
N GLN A 504 -4.70 -55.44 -63.09
CA GLN A 504 -4.60 -54.37 -62.10
C GLN A 504 -3.76 -53.19 -62.61
N ALA A 505 -2.63 -53.45 -63.28
CA ALA A 505 -1.82 -52.40 -63.90
C ALA A 505 -2.54 -51.70 -65.08
N GLN A 506 -3.46 -52.38 -65.78
CA GLN A 506 -4.31 -51.74 -66.79
C GLN A 506 -5.41 -50.87 -66.16
N GLN A 507 -6.06 -51.35 -65.10
CA GLN A 507 -7.04 -50.56 -64.33
C GLN A 507 -6.38 -49.36 -63.64
N GLU A 508 -5.17 -49.52 -63.11
CA GLU A 508 -4.36 -48.42 -62.56
C GLU A 508 -3.94 -47.44 -63.65
N ASN A 509 -3.60 -47.90 -64.87
CA ASN A 509 -3.32 -47.00 -65.98
C ASN A 509 -4.57 -46.25 -66.48
N GLU A 510 -5.74 -46.88 -66.50
CA GLU A 510 -7.02 -46.21 -66.81
C GLU A 510 -7.39 -45.20 -65.72
N LEU A 511 -7.14 -45.53 -64.45
CA LEU A 511 -7.29 -44.61 -63.32
C LEU A 511 -6.29 -43.44 -63.40
N LEU A 512 -5.04 -43.70 -63.78
CA LEU A 512 -4.03 -42.66 -64.01
C LEU A 512 -4.38 -41.78 -65.21
N LEU A 513 -4.99 -42.33 -66.26
CA LEU A 513 -5.52 -41.57 -67.40
C LEU A 513 -6.72 -40.69 -67.00
N LEU A 514 -7.61 -41.18 -66.15
CA LEU A 514 -8.70 -40.39 -65.54
C LEU A 514 -8.16 -39.29 -64.62
N GLN A 515 -7.16 -39.61 -63.80
CA GLN A 515 -6.47 -38.64 -62.94
C GLN A 515 -5.70 -37.62 -63.77
N LEU A 516 -5.10 -38.00 -64.90
CA LEU A 516 -4.43 -37.07 -65.80
C LEU A 516 -5.42 -36.14 -66.50
N HIS A 517 -6.61 -36.64 -66.87
CA HIS A 517 -7.69 -35.79 -67.40
C HIS A 517 -8.24 -34.83 -66.34
N GLN A 518 -8.38 -35.29 -65.09
CA GLN A 518 -8.78 -34.44 -63.97
C GLN A 518 -7.72 -33.38 -63.66
N VAL A 519 -6.43 -33.72 -63.72
CA VAL A 519 -5.33 -32.76 -63.58
C VAL A 519 -5.28 -31.80 -64.78
N GLN A 520 -5.63 -32.23 -66.00
CA GLN A 520 -5.76 -31.33 -67.14
C GLN A 520 -6.93 -30.34 -66.96
N GLU A 521 -8.08 -30.78 -66.46
CA GLU A 521 -9.19 -29.89 -66.13
C GLU A 521 -8.84 -28.92 -64.99
N GLU A 522 -8.12 -29.39 -63.96
CA GLU A 522 -7.60 -28.53 -62.89
C GLU A 522 -6.53 -27.56 -63.39
N LEU A 523 -5.72 -27.95 -64.38
CA LEU A 523 -4.74 -27.06 -65.02
C LEU A 523 -5.43 -26.02 -65.92
N GLU A 524 -6.49 -26.38 -66.64
CA GLU A 524 -7.29 -25.43 -67.42
C GLU A 524 -8.08 -24.49 -66.48
N ALA A 525 -8.61 -25.00 -65.38
CA ALA A 525 -9.26 -24.20 -64.35
C ALA A 525 -8.29 -23.26 -63.63
N THR A 526 -7.06 -23.73 -63.31
CA THR A 526 -6.02 -22.87 -62.74
C THR A 526 -5.48 -21.88 -63.76
N PHE A 527 -5.40 -22.22 -65.05
CA PHE A 527 -5.00 -21.30 -66.11
C PHE A 527 -6.06 -20.19 -66.32
N LEU A 528 -7.35 -20.53 -66.32
CA LEU A 528 -8.44 -19.55 -66.36
C LEU A 528 -8.50 -18.69 -65.09
N ALA A 529 -8.28 -19.29 -63.91
CA ALA A 529 -8.14 -18.57 -62.66
C ALA A 529 -6.91 -17.64 -62.69
N GLN A 530 -5.81 -18.07 -63.31
CA GLN A 530 -4.60 -17.29 -63.47
C GLN A 530 -4.83 -16.11 -64.44
N GLN A 531 -5.55 -16.32 -65.54
CA GLN A 531 -5.96 -15.26 -66.46
C GLN A 531 -6.92 -14.26 -65.80
N GLU A 532 -7.82 -14.73 -64.92
CA GLU A 532 -8.61 -13.85 -64.05
C GLU A 532 -7.76 -13.09 -63.03
N THR A 533 -6.75 -13.74 -62.43
CA THR A 533 -5.83 -13.05 -61.53
C THR A 533 -4.99 -12.01 -62.27
N GLU A 534 -4.60 -12.25 -63.53
CA GLU A 534 -3.91 -11.27 -64.37
C GLU A 534 -4.81 -10.10 -64.75
N ARG A 535 -6.10 -10.34 -65.06
CA ARG A 535 -7.09 -9.25 -65.20
C ARG A 535 -7.25 -8.47 -63.89
N LYS A 536 -7.37 -9.15 -62.75
CA LYS A 536 -7.42 -8.52 -61.42
C LYS A 536 -6.13 -7.78 -61.10
N ARG A 537 -4.97 -8.24 -61.60
CA ARG A 537 -3.64 -7.62 -61.44
C ARG A 537 -3.52 -6.38 -62.31
N ALA A 538 -4.04 -6.39 -63.55
CA ALA A 538 -4.12 -5.22 -64.41
C ALA A 538 -5.08 -4.15 -63.84
N ASP A 539 -6.22 -4.56 -63.27
CA ASP A 539 -7.13 -3.66 -62.54
C ASP A 539 -6.50 -3.15 -61.24
N PHE A 540 -5.72 -3.97 -60.54
CA PHE A 540 -4.92 -3.54 -59.38
C PHE A 540 -3.79 -2.60 -59.78
N GLU A 541 -3.16 -2.78 -60.95
CA GLU A 541 -2.09 -1.94 -61.47
C GLU A 541 -2.63 -0.58 -61.95
N ALA A 542 -3.83 -0.56 -62.53
CA ALA A 542 -4.58 0.67 -62.80
C ALA A 542 -4.99 1.40 -61.50
N LYS A 543 -5.43 0.66 -60.46
CA LYS A 543 -5.68 1.20 -59.13
C LYS A 543 -4.39 1.64 -58.42
N LEU A 544 -3.26 0.99 -58.67
CA LEU A 544 -1.93 1.37 -58.16
C LEU A 544 -1.40 2.61 -58.86
N LYS A 545 -1.68 2.83 -60.16
CA LYS A 545 -1.38 4.10 -60.84
C LYS A 545 -2.25 5.25 -60.31
N ALA A 546 -3.55 5.03 -60.12
CA ALA A 546 -4.43 6.02 -59.50
C ALA A 546 -4.05 6.30 -58.02
N SER A 547 -3.66 5.27 -57.28
CA SER A 547 -3.09 5.38 -55.92
C SER A 547 -1.71 6.03 -55.92
N ALA A 548 -0.87 5.84 -56.96
CA ALA A 548 0.43 6.48 -57.08
C ALA A 548 0.30 7.97 -57.39
N GLU A 549 -0.71 8.37 -58.18
CA GLU A 549 -1.06 9.78 -58.40
C GLU A 549 -1.68 10.45 -57.15
N ALA A 550 -2.45 9.69 -56.36
CA ALA A 550 -2.87 10.13 -55.02
C ALA A 550 -1.69 10.23 -54.04
N VAL A 551 -0.71 9.31 -54.13
CA VAL A 551 0.52 9.32 -53.33
C VAL A 551 1.51 10.40 -53.77
N THR A 552 1.56 10.84 -55.03
CA THR A 552 2.40 11.99 -55.43
C THR A 552 1.79 13.32 -54.97
N LYS A 553 0.45 13.45 -54.94
CA LYS A 553 -0.23 14.56 -54.27
C LYS A 553 -0.10 14.53 -52.75
N ALA A 554 -0.15 13.34 -52.13
CA ALA A 554 0.11 13.18 -50.70
C ALA A 554 1.58 13.47 -50.36
N LYS A 555 2.56 13.00 -51.15
CA LYS A 555 4.00 13.26 -50.96
C LYS A 555 4.39 14.73 -51.12
N ALA A 556 3.63 15.53 -51.88
CA ALA A 556 3.84 16.97 -51.95
C ALA A 556 3.41 17.68 -50.65
N ALA A 557 2.30 17.23 -50.03
CA ALA A 557 1.89 17.69 -48.69
C ALA A 557 2.76 17.09 -47.58
N GLU A 558 3.25 15.86 -47.76
CA GLU A 558 4.12 15.14 -46.84
C GLU A 558 5.55 15.69 -46.86
N ALA A 559 6.02 16.33 -47.95
CA ALA A 559 7.31 17.01 -48.00
C ALA A 559 7.33 18.32 -47.19
N GLU A 560 6.20 19.04 -47.16
CA GLU A 560 6.02 20.25 -46.35
C GLU A 560 5.89 19.90 -44.85
N VAL A 561 5.16 18.82 -44.54
CA VAL A 561 5.10 18.24 -43.19
C VAL A 561 6.42 17.57 -42.78
N ALA A 562 7.16 16.91 -43.69
CA ALA A 562 8.46 16.30 -43.44
C ALA A 562 9.58 17.32 -43.21
N ALA A 563 9.49 18.52 -43.77
CA ALA A 563 10.40 19.62 -43.44
C ALA A 563 10.19 20.11 -42.00
N SER A 564 8.93 20.23 -41.56
CA SER A 564 8.60 20.57 -40.16
C SER A 564 8.94 19.43 -39.18
N LEU A 565 8.64 18.18 -39.56
CA LEU A 565 8.99 16.98 -38.80
C LEU A 565 10.49 16.69 -38.82
N LYS A 566 11.28 17.16 -39.78
CA LYS A 566 12.74 17.02 -39.75
C LYS A 566 13.36 17.97 -38.73
N ALA A 567 12.83 19.18 -38.57
CA ALA A 567 13.23 20.10 -37.51
C ALA A 567 12.81 19.58 -36.13
N GLU A 568 11.60 19.03 -35.99
CA GLU A 568 11.15 18.34 -34.77
C GLU A 568 11.90 17.02 -34.51
N ARG A 569 12.23 16.23 -35.54
CA ARG A 569 13.03 15.00 -35.41
C ARG A 569 14.49 15.28 -35.11
N GLU A 570 15.06 16.41 -35.51
CA GLU A 570 16.41 16.80 -35.08
C GLU A 570 16.41 17.27 -33.61
N GLY A 571 15.33 17.92 -33.15
CA GLY A 571 15.09 18.21 -31.72
C GLY A 571 14.83 16.95 -30.88
N ALA A 572 13.96 16.06 -31.37
CA ALA A 572 13.64 14.79 -30.74
C ALA A 572 14.79 13.78 -30.84
N ALA A 573 15.61 13.81 -31.88
CA ALA A 573 16.83 12.99 -31.97
C ALA A 573 17.91 13.46 -31.01
N ARG A 574 17.99 14.76 -30.68
CA ARG A 574 18.84 15.25 -29.59
C ARG A 574 18.34 14.75 -28.24
N LEU A 575 17.04 14.86 -27.96
CA LEU A 575 16.43 14.32 -26.74
C LEU A 575 16.54 12.78 -26.67
N VAL A 576 16.36 12.05 -27.78
CA VAL A 576 16.51 10.59 -27.84
C VAL A 576 17.98 10.17 -27.75
N ALA A 577 18.92 10.95 -28.28
CA ALA A 577 20.36 10.72 -28.08
C ALA A 577 20.76 10.98 -26.63
N GLU A 578 20.20 12.01 -26.00
CA GLU A 578 20.40 12.33 -24.59
C GLU A 578 19.77 11.25 -23.68
N HIS A 579 18.56 10.81 -23.98
CA HIS A 579 17.92 9.66 -23.33
C HIS A 579 18.60 8.33 -23.66
N LYS A 580 19.29 8.19 -24.79
CA LYS A 580 20.10 7.01 -25.12
C LYS A 580 21.40 7.02 -24.31
N ILE A 581 22.05 8.18 -24.17
CA ILE A 581 23.21 8.34 -23.27
C ILE A 581 22.79 8.10 -21.82
N GLU A 582 21.63 8.59 -21.39
CA GLU A 582 21.09 8.36 -20.05
C GLU A 582 20.72 6.89 -19.84
N ARG A 583 20.15 6.23 -20.84
CA ARG A 583 19.82 4.79 -20.81
C ARG A 583 21.07 3.91 -20.88
N ASP A 584 22.09 4.30 -21.62
CA ASP A 584 23.39 3.62 -21.67
C ASP A 584 24.16 3.84 -20.37
N ARG A 585 24.00 5.01 -19.71
CA ARG A 585 24.48 5.26 -18.34
C ARG A 585 23.73 4.43 -17.30
N LEU A 586 22.40 4.30 -17.43
CA LEU A 586 21.58 3.46 -16.57
C LEU A 586 21.87 1.98 -16.79
N ARG A 587 22.12 1.55 -18.03
CA ARG A 587 22.61 0.20 -18.34
C ARG A 587 24.00 -0.04 -17.78
N ALA A 588 24.94 0.89 -17.93
CA ALA A 588 26.26 0.79 -17.32
C ALA A 588 26.19 0.77 -15.78
N HIS A 589 25.26 1.53 -15.18
CA HIS A 589 25.03 1.51 -13.74
C HIS A 589 24.35 0.21 -13.28
N SER A 590 23.40 -0.31 -14.07
CA SER A 590 22.75 -1.61 -13.88
C SER A 590 23.78 -2.74 -13.96
N GLU A 591 24.57 -2.79 -15.03
CA GLU A 591 25.66 -3.75 -15.22
C GLU A 591 26.73 -3.61 -14.13
N GLN A 592 27.04 -2.40 -13.67
CA GLN A 592 27.93 -2.20 -12.52
C GLN A 592 27.30 -2.71 -11.22
N SER A 593 25.99 -2.54 -11.03
CA SER A 593 25.27 -3.06 -9.88
C SER A 593 25.12 -4.58 -9.91
N GLU A 594 24.95 -5.18 -11.09
CA GLU A 594 24.93 -6.62 -11.32
C GLU A 594 26.32 -7.23 -11.17
N ARG A 595 27.37 -6.56 -11.64
CA ARG A 595 28.77 -6.97 -11.37
C ARG A 595 29.07 -6.90 -9.88
N LYS A 596 28.62 -5.86 -9.17
CA LYS A 596 28.75 -5.77 -7.71
C LYS A 596 27.90 -6.81 -6.99
N ARG A 597 26.70 -7.14 -7.48
CA ARG A 597 25.87 -8.23 -6.94
C ARG A 597 26.51 -9.58 -7.16
N ALA A 598 27.02 -9.86 -8.36
CA ALA A 598 27.76 -11.08 -8.68
C ALA A 598 29.04 -11.17 -7.84
N GLU A 599 29.77 -10.07 -7.64
CA GLU A 599 30.96 -10.02 -6.78
C GLU A 599 30.62 -10.21 -5.30
N LEU A 600 29.49 -9.67 -4.84
CA LEU A 600 28.96 -9.91 -3.49
C LEU A 600 28.45 -11.34 -3.34
N GLU A 601 27.89 -11.94 -4.38
CA GLU A 601 27.39 -13.31 -4.39
C GLU A 601 28.53 -14.32 -4.45
N THR A 602 29.61 -14.03 -5.18
CA THR A 602 30.84 -14.82 -5.11
C THR A 602 31.50 -14.67 -3.74
N LYS A 603 31.57 -13.46 -3.17
CA LYS A 603 32.05 -13.25 -1.80
C LYS A 603 31.17 -13.93 -0.75
N LEU A 604 29.85 -13.99 -0.97
CA LEU A 604 28.91 -14.69 -0.10
C LEU A 604 29.11 -16.20 -0.20
N LYS A 605 29.29 -16.75 -1.40
CA LYS A 605 29.65 -18.16 -1.63
C LYS A 605 31.01 -18.49 -1.02
N GLU A 606 32.03 -17.66 -1.21
CA GLU A 606 33.34 -17.82 -0.58
C GLU A 606 33.25 -17.77 0.95
N SER A 607 32.42 -16.86 1.50
CA SER A 607 32.17 -16.79 2.95
C SER A 607 31.39 -18.00 3.47
N ALA A 608 30.45 -18.54 2.69
CA ALA A 608 29.67 -19.72 3.01
C ALA A 608 30.52 -20.99 2.94
N ASP A 609 31.40 -21.10 1.95
CA ASP A 609 32.40 -22.17 1.81
C ASP A 609 33.46 -22.07 2.92
N ALA A 610 33.86 -20.86 3.31
CA ALA A 610 34.71 -20.65 4.47
C ALA A 610 34.01 -21.04 5.77
N LEU A 611 32.70 -20.76 5.91
CA LEU A 611 31.87 -21.18 7.05
C LEU A 611 31.67 -22.70 7.08
N ALA A 612 31.52 -23.34 5.91
CA ALA A 612 31.45 -24.78 5.79
C ALA A 612 32.78 -25.44 6.15
N LYS A 613 33.90 -24.90 5.67
CA LYS A 613 35.26 -25.33 6.06
C LYS A 613 35.51 -25.11 7.55
N LEU A 614 35.06 -23.99 8.12
CA LEU A 614 35.16 -23.71 9.56
C LEU A 614 34.30 -24.68 10.38
N LYS A 615 33.11 -25.03 9.92
CA LYS A 615 32.23 -26.03 10.56
C LYS A 615 32.80 -27.45 10.46
N ILE A 616 33.42 -27.82 9.35
CA ILE A 616 34.13 -29.10 9.19
C ILE A 616 35.35 -29.11 10.12
N ALA A 617 36.13 -28.03 10.16
CA ALA A 617 37.26 -27.88 11.09
C ALA A 617 36.81 -27.87 12.56
N GLN A 618 35.65 -27.28 12.89
CA GLN A 618 35.04 -27.37 14.22
C GLN A 618 34.54 -28.79 14.53
N ALA A 619 34.00 -29.50 13.56
CA ALA A 619 33.57 -30.90 13.72
C ALA A 619 34.78 -31.84 13.90
N GLU A 620 35.88 -31.58 13.19
CA GLU A 620 37.14 -32.29 13.36
C GLU A 620 37.81 -31.93 14.70
N ALA A 621 37.82 -30.65 15.09
CA ALA A 621 38.33 -30.19 16.37
C ALA A 621 37.49 -30.73 17.55
N THR A 622 36.17 -30.86 17.40
CA THR A 622 35.33 -31.47 18.43
C THR A 622 35.52 -32.98 18.49
N LYS A 623 35.77 -33.66 17.36
CA LYS A 623 36.16 -35.06 17.33
C LYS A 623 37.52 -35.31 17.97
N THR A 624 38.54 -34.49 17.67
CA THR A 624 39.86 -34.60 18.30
C THR A 624 39.79 -34.29 19.79
N LEU A 625 39.00 -33.29 20.20
CA LEU A 625 38.78 -32.97 21.60
C LEU A 625 37.97 -34.05 22.33
N HIS A 626 37.05 -34.75 21.65
CA HIS A 626 36.38 -35.94 22.19
C HIS A 626 37.35 -37.12 22.33
N ALA A 627 38.18 -37.37 21.33
CA ALA A 627 39.20 -38.41 21.37
C ALA A 627 40.27 -38.13 22.44
N GLU A 628 40.67 -36.86 22.62
CA GLU A 628 41.53 -36.44 23.72
C GLU A 628 40.84 -36.54 25.07
N ARG A 629 39.53 -36.25 25.15
CA ARG A 629 38.74 -36.47 26.38
C ARG A 629 38.63 -37.94 26.73
N GLU A 630 38.45 -38.84 25.76
CA GLU A 630 38.45 -40.28 26.01
C GLU A 630 39.84 -40.78 26.39
N ARG A 631 40.89 -40.26 25.75
CA ARG A 631 42.28 -40.58 26.11
C ARG A 631 42.65 -40.05 27.50
N ASN A 632 42.17 -38.85 27.84
CA ASN A 632 42.35 -38.25 29.16
C ASN A 632 41.48 -38.96 30.20
N ALA A 633 40.27 -39.40 29.88
CA ALA A 633 39.44 -40.23 30.76
C ALA A 633 40.09 -41.60 30.99
N GLY A 634 40.69 -42.20 29.96
CA GLY A 634 41.50 -43.41 30.09
C GLY A 634 42.72 -43.18 30.99
N ARG A 635 43.44 -42.07 30.81
CA ARG A 635 44.56 -41.69 31.69
C ARG A 635 44.11 -41.37 33.12
N VAL A 636 42.94 -40.77 33.31
CA VAL A 636 42.36 -40.49 34.64
C VAL A 636 41.97 -41.80 35.30
N ALA A 637 41.35 -42.74 34.59
CA ALA A 637 41.05 -44.07 35.14
C ALA A 637 42.31 -44.88 35.47
N GLU A 638 43.36 -44.77 34.64
CA GLU A 638 44.65 -45.41 34.86
C GLU A 638 45.38 -44.76 36.06
N LEU A 639 45.39 -43.43 36.15
CA LEU A 639 45.90 -42.69 37.29
C LEU A 639 45.07 -42.93 38.55
N GLU A 640 43.76 -43.12 38.48
CA GLU A 640 42.90 -43.49 39.62
C GLU A 640 43.16 -44.91 40.09
N ALA A 641 43.41 -45.84 39.17
CA ALA A 641 43.82 -47.20 39.49
C ALA A 641 45.23 -47.22 40.13
N GLU A 642 46.15 -46.38 39.63
CA GLU A 642 47.48 -46.20 40.19
C GLU A 642 47.44 -45.47 41.54
N ARG A 643 46.58 -44.44 41.70
CA ARG A 643 46.31 -43.76 42.97
C ARG A 643 45.64 -44.69 43.97
N GLY A 644 44.78 -45.60 43.51
CA GLY A 644 44.19 -46.67 44.31
C GLY A 644 45.27 -47.62 44.84
N ARG A 645 46.17 -48.09 43.96
CA ARG A 645 47.32 -48.93 44.32
C ARG A 645 48.28 -48.24 45.28
N LEU A 646 48.62 -46.98 45.01
CA LEU A 646 49.48 -46.14 45.85
C LEU A 646 48.81 -45.78 47.18
N ARG A 647 47.49 -45.60 47.23
CA ARG A 647 46.74 -45.38 48.47
C ARG A 647 46.74 -46.63 49.34
N THR A 648 46.53 -47.81 48.77
CA THR A 648 46.72 -49.09 49.50
C THR A 648 48.17 -49.32 49.94
N GLN A 649 49.17 -48.85 49.18
CA GLN A 649 50.58 -48.91 49.60
C GLN A 649 50.93 -47.86 50.66
N ALA A 650 50.33 -46.67 50.62
CA ALA A 650 50.55 -45.59 51.60
C ALA A 650 49.79 -45.84 52.92
N GLU A 651 48.58 -46.40 52.86
CA GLU A 651 47.83 -46.86 54.04
C GLU A 651 48.52 -48.06 54.72
N ALA A 652 49.28 -48.86 53.98
CA ALA A 652 50.11 -49.94 54.52
C ALA A 652 51.49 -49.47 55.03
N ALA A 653 51.93 -48.24 54.72
CA ALA A 653 53.28 -47.75 55.02
C ALA A 653 53.38 -46.49 55.90
N SER A 654 52.27 -45.89 56.33
CA SER A 654 52.30 -44.64 57.12
C SER A 654 51.66 -44.79 58.50
N PRO A 655 52.46 -44.92 59.58
CA PRO A 655 51.98 -45.03 60.96
C PRO A 655 51.87 -43.68 61.68
N ASP A 656 52.01 -42.54 60.99
CA ASP A 656 52.07 -41.22 61.64
C ASP A 656 50.72 -40.47 61.56
N PRO A 657 50.00 -40.31 62.69
CA PRO A 657 48.64 -39.74 62.72
C PRO A 657 48.60 -38.24 62.41
N GLU A 658 49.69 -37.50 62.61
CA GLU A 658 49.75 -36.05 62.37
C GLU A 658 49.69 -35.73 60.86
N LEU A 659 50.38 -36.52 60.03
CA LEU A 659 50.34 -36.39 58.56
C LEU A 659 48.97 -36.74 57.96
N ARG A 660 48.16 -37.57 58.64
CA ARG A 660 46.78 -37.86 58.20
C ARG A 660 45.86 -36.68 58.50
N GLN A 661 46.00 -36.06 59.67
CA GLN A 661 45.23 -34.88 60.03
C GLN A 661 45.57 -33.67 59.15
N GLU A 662 46.84 -33.44 58.81
CA GLU A 662 47.22 -32.37 57.89
C GLU A 662 46.68 -32.60 56.47
N ASN A 663 46.71 -33.83 55.96
CA ASN A 663 46.13 -34.15 54.65
C ASN A 663 44.60 -34.01 54.63
N GLU A 664 43.91 -34.39 55.71
CA GLU A 664 42.47 -34.18 55.84
C GLU A 664 42.11 -32.70 55.90
N LEU A 665 42.90 -31.89 56.61
CA LEU A 665 42.73 -30.45 56.68
C LEU A 665 42.95 -29.78 55.31
N LEU A 666 43.99 -30.19 54.58
CA LEU A 666 44.26 -29.70 53.22
C LEU A 666 43.16 -30.09 52.23
N LEU A 667 42.60 -31.31 52.35
CA LEU A 667 41.46 -31.75 51.55
C LEU A 667 40.19 -30.93 51.83
N LEU A 668 39.93 -30.62 53.10
CA LEU A 668 38.82 -29.75 53.50
C LEU A 668 38.99 -28.32 52.95
N GLN A 669 40.20 -27.77 53.05
CA GLN A 669 40.50 -26.45 52.50
C GLN A 669 40.37 -26.41 50.98
N LEU A 670 40.76 -27.48 50.27
CA LEU A 670 40.60 -27.57 48.82
C LEU A 670 39.13 -27.64 48.41
N HIS A 671 38.30 -28.38 49.15
CA HIS A 671 36.86 -28.46 48.90
C HIS A 671 36.18 -27.10 49.07
N GLN A 672 36.55 -26.37 50.12
CA GLN A 672 36.00 -25.04 50.38
C GLN A 672 36.36 -24.04 49.27
N VAL A 673 37.59 -24.07 48.76
CA VAL A 673 38.00 -23.23 47.62
C VAL A 673 37.25 -23.60 46.34
N GLN A 674 36.96 -24.90 46.12
CA GLN A 674 36.14 -25.32 44.98
C GLN A 674 34.70 -24.80 45.07
N GLU A 675 34.07 -24.87 46.24
CA GLU A 675 32.71 -24.36 46.44
C GLU A 675 32.63 -22.83 46.24
N GLU A 676 33.63 -22.09 46.72
CA GLU A 676 33.70 -20.64 46.51
C GLU A 676 33.87 -20.29 45.02
N LEU A 677 34.70 -21.02 44.28
CA LEU A 677 34.88 -20.82 42.84
C LEU A 677 33.61 -21.15 42.04
N GLU A 678 32.88 -22.20 42.40
CA GLU A 678 31.59 -22.54 41.78
C GLU A 678 30.54 -21.47 42.07
N HIS A 679 30.51 -20.94 43.29
CA HIS A 679 29.63 -19.84 43.67
C HIS A 679 29.93 -18.58 42.83
N TYR A 680 31.20 -18.15 42.74
CA TYR A 680 31.59 -16.99 41.93
C TYR A 680 31.35 -17.19 40.43
N PHE A 681 31.45 -18.42 39.93
CA PHE A 681 31.15 -18.73 38.53
C PHE A 681 29.64 -18.58 38.24
N LEU A 682 28.78 -19.15 39.08
CA LEU A 682 27.32 -19.04 38.96
C LEU A 682 26.83 -17.59 39.15
N GLU A 683 27.45 -16.84 40.05
CA GLU A 683 27.14 -15.44 40.27
C GLU A 683 27.55 -14.59 39.05
N ASN A 684 28.72 -14.83 38.46
CA ASN A 684 29.11 -14.20 37.20
C ASN A 684 28.19 -14.57 36.03
N GLN A 685 27.67 -15.80 35.98
CA GLN A 685 26.71 -16.20 34.95
C GLN A 685 25.35 -15.50 35.15
N LYS A 686 24.89 -15.35 36.39
CA LYS A 686 23.68 -14.57 36.73
C LYS A 686 23.85 -13.08 36.42
N LEU A 687 25.03 -12.52 36.70
CA LEU A 687 25.37 -11.14 36.37
C LEU A 687 25.46 -10.92 34.85
N LYS A 688 26.00 -11.88 34.09
CA LYS A 688 25.98 -11.85 32.61
C LYS A 688 24.56 -11.95 32.05
N GLY A 689 23.71 -12.83 32.58
CA GLY A 689 22.30 -12.91 32.18
C GLY A 689 21.51 -11.62 32.50
N ARG A 690 21.78 -10.99 33.65
CA ARG A 690 21.20 -9.66 33.99
C ARG A 690 21.76 -8.54 33.11
N ALA A 691 23.02 -8.60 32.71
CA ALA A 691 23.63 -7.62 31.81
C ALA A 691 23.06 -7.74 30.39
N GLU A 692 22.86 -8.96 29.88
CA GLU A 692 22.24 -9.21 28.56
C GLU A 692 20.75 -8.83 28.53
N THR A 693 20.02 -9.00 29.64
CA THR A 693 18.61 -8.59 29.73
C THR A 693 18.44 -7.06 29.92
N ASN A 694 19.45 -6.37 30.46
CA ASN A 694 19.43 -4.91 30.69
C ASN A 694 20.16 -4.09 29.61
N GLN A 695 20.81 -4.72 28.63
CA GLN A 695 21.48 -4.05 27.52
C GLN A 695 20.68 -4.17 26.21
N THR A 696 19.47 -3.59 26.16
CA THR A 696 18.85 -3.03 24.92
C THR A 696 17.48 -2.42 25.23
N LYS A 697 17.44 -1.38 26.06
CA LYS A 697 16.35 -0.39 26.03
C LYS A 697 16.81 0.89 26.74
N PRO A 698 17.14 1.97 26.02
CA PRO A 698 17.32 3.27 26.65
C PRO A 698 16.01 3.67 27.34
N GLN A 699 16.08 4.15 28.59
CA GLN A 699 14.95 4.48 29.46
C GLN A 699 14.22 5.78 29.05
N LEU A 700 13.87 5.96 27.77
CA LEU A 700 12.63 6.68 27.46
C LEU A 700 11.52 5.67 27.70
N GLN A 701 11.00 5.65 28.93
CA GLN A 701 10.01 4.66 29.37
C GLN A 701 8.80 4.70 28.44
N ALA A 702 8.53 3.58 27.76
CA ALA A 702 7.37 3.42 26.89
C ALA A 702 6.09 3.73 27.67
N LEU A 703 5.10 4.31 26.99
CA LEU A 703 3.78 4.52 27.53
C LEU A 703 3.21 3.23 28.15
N GLN A 704 2.93 3.25 29.44
CA GLN A 704 2.21 2.18 30.13
C GLN A 704 0.80 2.66 30.44
N VAL A 705 -0.17 1.78 30.19
CA VAL A 705 -1.59 2.05 30.38
C VAL A 705 -2.19 0.79 30.99
N ALA A 706 -2.86 0.91 32.14
CA ALA A 706 -3.46 -0.24 32.80
C ALA A 706 -4.69 -0.75 32.04
N ASP A 707 -5.50 0.19 31.53
CA ASP A 707 -6.71 -0.13 30.78
C ASP A 707 -6.99 0.92 29.69
N ILE A 708 -7.43 0.44 28.53
CA ILE A 708 -7.85 1.28 27.40
C ILE A 708 -9.19 0.81 26.86
N GLN A 709 -10.15 1.74 26.77
CA GLN A 709 -11.51 1.46 26.33
C GLN A 709 -11.91 2.35 25.17
N ILE A 710 -12.62 1.78 24.20
CA ILE A 710 -13.28 2.53 23.13
C ILE A 710 -14.59 3.09 23.68
N ALA A 711 -14.60 4.38 24.00
CA ALA A 711 -15.68 5.06 24.74
C ALA A 711 -16.88 5.44 23.85
N GLY A 712 -16.66 5.68 22.55
CA GLY A 712 -17.75 6.05 21.63
C GLY A 712 -17.25 6.33 20.22
N VAL A 713 -18.16 6.25 19.24
CA VAL A 713 -17.89 6.54 17.82
C VAL A 713 -18.94 7.51 17.30
N CYS A 714 -18.51 8.49 16.50
CA CYS A 714 -19.38 9.35 15.73
C CYS A 714 -19.01 9.21 14.25
N GLU A 715 -19.97 8.81 13.43
CA GLU A 715 -19.78 8.65 11.98
C GLU A 715 -20.62 9.65 11.17
N GLU A 716 -21.23 10.64 11.81
CA GLU A 716 -22.07 11.64 11.13
C GLU A 716 -21.22 12.76 10.52
N ALA A 717 -21.48 13.07 9.25
CA ALA A 717 -20.83 14.19 8.58
C ALA A 717 -21.24 15.53 9.24
N PRO A 718 -20.34 16.52 9.34
CA PRO A 718 -19.00 16.55 8.75
C PRO A 718 -17.87 16.00 9.66
N PHE A 719 -18.17 15.47 10.85
CA PHE A 719 -17.18 15.14 11.86
C PHE A 719 -17.15 13.64 12.21
N HIS A 720 -16.19 12.91 11.63
CA HIS A 720 -15.97 11.52 12.00
C HIS A 720 -14.93 11.43 13.13
N HIS A 721 -15.26 10.73 14.23
CA HIS A 721 -14.31 10.51 15.31
C HIS A 721 -14.54 9.23 16.12
N LEU A 722 -13.48 8.75 16.76
CA LEU A 722 -13.47 7.61 17.68
C LEU A 722 -12.80 7.99 19.00
N ASN A 723 -13.51 7.83 20.11
CA ASN A 723 -13.07 8.19 21.45
C ASN A 723 -12.43 7.00 22.17
N PHE A 724 -11.28 7.25 22.79
CA PHE A 724 -10.56 6.33 23.65
C PHE A 724 -10.45 6.94 25.06
N SER A 725 -10.72 6.13 26.07
CA SER A 725 -10.49 6.48 27.47
C SER A 725 -9.44 5.55 28.04
N LEU A 726 -8.35 6.13 28.53
CA LEU A 726 -7.19 5.42 29.06
C LEU A 726 -7.13 5.65 30.58
N ARG A 727 -6.85 4.60 31.35
CA ARG A 727 -6.72 4.65 32.82
C ARG A 727 -5.32 4.28 33.28
N ASP A 728 -4.89 4.92 34.36
CA ASP A 728 -3.55 4.76 34.96
C ASP A 728 -2.43 4.85 33.91
N VAL A 729 -2.40 5.98 33.20
CA VAL A 729 -1.43 6.25 32.15
C VAL A 729 -0.15 6.77 32.78
N THR A 730 0.96 6.08 32.54
CA THR A 730 2.30 6.53 32.95
C THR A 730 3.25 6.59 31.77
N GLN A 731 3.98 7.70 31.64
CA GLN A 731 5.04 7.85 30.66
C GLN A 731 6.20 8.63 31.28
N GLY A 732 7.27 7.90 31.59
CA GLY A 732 8.39 8.45 32.36
C GLY A 732 7.90 9.04 33.70
N PRO A 733 8.20 10.32 33.99
CA PRO A 733 7.74 10.97 35.23
C PRO A 733 6.27 11.40 35.21
N ARG A 734 5.59 11.34 34.07
CA ARG A 734 4.19 11.79 33.95
C ARG A 734 3.25 10.66 34.32
N ARG A 735 2.26 10.97 35.16
CA ARG A 735 1.21 10.04 35.57
C ARG A 735 -0.15 10.74 35.45
N PHE A 736 -1.10 10.04 34.85
CA PHE A 736 -2.49 10.49 34.72
C PHE A 736 -3.42 9.35 35.15
N ASP A 737 -4.33 9.64 36.07
CA ASP A 737 -5.32 8.64 36.50
C ASP A 737 -6.29 8.29 35.36
N ALA A 738 -6.63 9.28 34.53
CA ALA A 738 -7.38 9.10 33.30
C ALA A 738 -6.95 10.10 32.23
N LEU A 739 -6.81 9.61 30.99
CA LEU A 739 -6.51 10.41 29.80
C LEU A 739 -7.51 10.06 28.70
N ASP A 740 -8.22 11.06 28.19
CA ASP A 740 -9.14 10.86 27.07
C ASP A 740 -8.51 11.39 25.79
N VAL A 741 -8.57 10.56 24.75
CA VAL A 741 -7.96 10.82 23.45
C VAL A 741 -8.95 10.44 22.36
N ARG A 742 -9.00 11.22 21.29
CA ARG A 742 -9.94 11.02 20.18
C ARG A 742 -9.18 10.99 18.87
N LEU A 743 -9.37 9.92 18.11
CA LEU A 743 -8.93 9.81 16.72
C LEU A 743 -9.99 10.48 15.85
N VAL A 744 -9.59 11.46 15.04
CA VAL A 744 -10.50 12.23 14.18
C VAL A 744 -10.14 12.05 12.71
N GLU A 745 -11.15 12.14 11.84
CA GLU A 745 -10.96 12.23 10.39
C GLU A 745 -11.69 13.48 9.89
N HIS A 746 -10.92 14.50 9.49
CA HIS A 746 -11.45 15.79 9.05
C HIS A 746 -11.08 15.99 7.58
N HIS A 747 -12.08 16.09 6.70
CA HIS A 747 -11.89 16.12 5.24
C HIS A 747 -11.04 14.96 4.68
N GLY A 748 -11.17 13.76 5.26
CA GLY A 748 -10.43 12.56 4.85
C GLY A 748 -9.00 12.47 5.39
N GLU A 749 -8.56 13.47 6.16
CA GLU A 749 -7.25 13.51 6.79
C GLU A 749 -7.32 13.11 8.27
N PRO A 750 -6.40 12.24 8.75
CA PRO A 750 -6.39 11.80 10.13
C PRO A 750 -5.80 12.86 11.06
N GLY A 751 -6.36 12.96 12.27
CA GLY A 751 -5.84 13.80 13.34
C GLY A 751 -6.04 13.16 14.70
N LEU A 752 -5.39 13.75 15.70
CA LEU A 752 -5.48 13.34 17.09
C LEU A 752 -5.96 14.50 17.94
N VAL A 753 -6.96 14.27 18.77
CA VAL A 753 -7.41 15.22 19.79
C VAL A 753 -7.06 14.65 21.16
N VAL A 754 -6.30 15.42 21.94
CA VAL A 754 -5.96 15.08 23.32
C VAL A 754 -6.73 16.02 24.22
N PHE A 755 -7.45 15.48 25.21
CA PHE A 755 -8.18 16.27 26.19
C PHE A 755 -7.35 16.50 27.45
N THR A 756 -7.58 17.62 28.12
CA THR A 756 -7.10 17.83 29.50
C THR A 756 -7.55 16.67 30.40
N ALA A 757 -6.68 16.28 31.33
CA ALA A 757 -7.04 15.32 32.37
C ALA A 757 -8.19 15.90 33.22
N ARG A 758 -8.92 15.05 33.95
CA ARG A 758 -10.10 15.48 34.75
C ARG A 758 -9.77 16.57 35.79
N GLU A 759 -8.51 16.67 36.19
CA GLU A 759 -8.01 17.69 37.12
C GLU A 759 -7.60 19.02 36.43
N GLY A 760 -7.85 19.16 35.13
CA GLY A 760 -7.44 20.32 34.33
C GLY A 760 -5.95 20.35 33.95
N VAL A 761 -5.20 19.30 34.32
CA VAL A 761 -3.78 19.17 33.99
C VAL A 761 -3.60 18.92 32.49
N ALA A 762 -2.77 19.72 31.84
CA ALA A 762 -2.40 19.56 30.45
C ALA A 762 -1.51 18.31 30.26
N PRO A 763 -1.87 17.36 29.40
CA PRO A 763 -1.09 16.13 29.18
C PRO A 763 0.25 16.35 28.50
N LEU A 764 0.38 17.44 27.73
CA LEU A 764 1.56 17.79 26.95
C LEU A 764 2.25 19.02 27.55
N SER A 765 3.57 19.04 27.57
CA SER A 765 4.33 20.23 27.99
C SER A 765 4.20 21.39 27.00
N SER A 766 4.08 21.09 25.70
CA SER A 766 3.82 22.06 24.63
C SER A 766 2.32 22.30 24.39
N TRP A 767 1.51 22.27 25.45
CA TRP A 767 0.05 22.39 25.34
C TRP A 767 -0.36 23.72 24.70
N THR A 768 -1.22 23.65 23.68
CA THR A 768 -1.86 24.82 23.07
C THR A 768 -3.34 24.48 22.87
N GLU A 769 -4.20 25.15 23.62
CA GLU A 769 -5.64 24.93 23.56
C GLU A 769 -6.16 25.25 22.16
N SER A 770 -6.81 24.26 21.53
CA SER A 770 -7.47 24.41 20.22
C SER A 770 -8.96 24.75 20.39
N GLY A 771 -9.54 24.41 21.54
CA GLY A 771 -10.92 24.70 21.90
C GLY A 771 -11.32 24.02 23.21
N LYS A 772 -12.60 24.16 23.58
CA LYS A 772 -13.21 23.48 24.74
C LYS A 772 -14.45 22.71 24.31
N GLU A 773 -14.63 21.53 24.90
CA GLU A 773 -15.82 20.70 24.76
C GLU A 773 -16.24 20.23 26.15
N GLN A 774 -17.48 20.47 26.55
CA GLN A 774 -18.00 20.12 27.89
C GLN A 774 -17.07 20.60 29.03
N ASP A 775 -16.66 21.88 28.97
CA ASP A 775 -15.71 22.52 29.90
C ASP A 775 -14.29 21.93 29.95
N ARG A 776 -13.98 20.96 29.09
CA ARG A 776 -12.63 20.40 28.97
C ARG A 776 -11.91 21.00 27.78
N ALA A 777 -10.76 21.62 28.05
CA ALA A 777 -9.87 22.07 26.99
C ALA A 777 -9.29 20.86 26.24
N PHE A 778 -9.16 20.98 24.93
CA PHE A 778 -8.53 19.99 24.07
C PHE A 778 -7.50 20.62 23.14
N MET A 779 -6.55 19.80 22.70
CA MET A 779 -5.54 20.15 21.69
C MET A 779 -5.75 19.25 20.47
N LEU A 780 -5.95 19.88 19.30
CA LEU A 780 -6.08 19.20 18.01
C LEU A 780 -4.72 19.16 17.29
N LEU A 781 -4.30 17.95 16.95
CA LEU A 781 -3.02 17.64 16.31
C LEU A 781 -3.28 17.00 14.95
N HIS A 782 -3.07 17.78 13.89
CA HIS A 782 -3.31 17.34 12.52
C HIS A 782 -2.02 17.40 11.69
N PRO A 783 -1.35 16.28 11.36
CA PRO A 783 -0.02 16.29 10.73
C PRO A 783 0.08 17.11 9.44
N GLN A 784 -0.97 17.14 8.61
CA GLN A 784 -0.95 17.93 7.37
C GLN A 784 -1.23 19.43 7.54
N HIS A 785 -1.83 19.86 8.65
CA HIS A 785 -2.24 21.27 8.82
C HIS A 785 -1.06 22.16 9.21
N LYS A 786 -0.94 23.35 8.59
CA LYS A 786 0.20 24.26 8.78
C LYS A 786 0.42 24.63 10.25
N THR A 787 -0.64 24.96 10.98
CA THR A 787 -0.58 25.30 12.41
C THR A 787 -0.07 24.13 13.26
N SER A 788 -0.53 22.91 12.97
CA SER A 788 -0.11 21.71 13.71
C SER A 788 1.32 21.30 13.35
N LYS A 789 1.78 21.48 12.10
CA LYS A 789 3.20 21.25 11.73
C LYS A 789 4.16 22.08 12.59
N ALA A 790 3.83 23.35 12.84
CA ALA A 790 4.62 24.20 13.73
C ALA A 790 4.59 23.71 15.19
N LEU A 791 3.44 23.21 15.67
CA LEU A 791 3.33 22.59 17.00
C LEU A 791 4.20 21.33 17.09
N PHE A 792 4.11 20.43 16.10
CA PHE A 792 4.96 19.24 16.03
C PHE A 792 6.43 19.61 16.01
N ALA A 793 6.86 20.64 15.28
CA ALA A 793 8.28 21.05 15.27
C ALA A 793 8.78 21.50 16.65
N ARG A 794 7.90 22.03 17.51
CA ARG A 794 8.22 22.55 18.85
C ARG A 794 7.99 21.57 20.00
N MET A 795 7.41 20.39 19.73
CA MET A 795 7.17 19.38 20.75
C MET A 795 8.49 18.91 21.39
N THR A 796 8.45 18.77 22.72
CA THR A 796 9.51 18.13 23.50
C THR A 796 9.64 16.65 23.12
N ALA A 797 10.72 16.01 23.56
CA ALA A 797 10.93 14.60 23.29
C ALA A 797 9.84 13.73 23.94
N SER A 798 9.50 14.03 25.20
CA SER A 798 8.43 13.36 25.93
C SER A 798 7.06 13.54 25.26
N ASP A 799 6.73 14.76 24.82
CA ASP A 799 5.46 15.03 24.13
C ASP A 799 5.37 14.26 22.80
N TRP A 800 6.44 14.28 22.01
CA TRP A 800 6.49 13.56 20.73
C TRP A 800 6.35 12.05 20.91
N LEU A 801 7.01 11.48 21.93
CA LEU A 801 6.84 10.08 22.27
C LEU A 801 5.41 9.77 22.72
N LEU A 802 4.78 10.63 23.52
CA LEU A 802 3.39 10.43 23.95
C LEU A 802 2.46 10.29 22.76
N ILE A 803 2.57 11.19 21.78
CA ILE A 803 1.72 11.17 20.59
C ILE A 803 1.96 9.91 19.74
N ASN A 804 3.22 9.52 19.54
CA ASN A 804 3.54 8.31 18.78
C ASN A 804 3.08 7.04 19.50
N ASP A 805 3.28 6.96 20.81
CA ASP A 805 2.88 5.81 21.63
C ASP A 805 1.35 5.71 21.71
N LEU A 806 0.63 6.83 21.84
CA LEU A 806 -0.83 6.85 21.79
C LEU A 806 -1.34 6.34 20.43
N ALA A 807 -0.76 6.80 19.31
CA ALA A 807 -1.11 6.33 17.98
C ALA A 807 -0.85 4.81 17.80
N ALA A 808 0.28 4.31 18.32
CA ALA A 808 0.58 2.88 18.30
C ALA A 808 -0.35 2.05 19.19
N LEU A 809 -0.71 2.57 20.36
CA LEU A 809 -1.60 1.93 21.32
C LEU A 809 -3.03 1.85 20.77
N MET A 810 -3.55 2.92 20.18
CA MET A 810 -4.87 2.92 19.53
C MET A 810 -4.92 1.91 18.39
N GLN A 811 -3.88 1.83 17.55
CA GLN A 811 -3.83 0.85 16.46
C GLN A 811 -3.83 -0.59 17.00
N THR A 812 -3.07 -0.86 18.06
CA THR A 812 -3.03 -2.19 18.70
C THR A 812 -4.40 -2.54 19.29
N THR A 813 -5.04 -1.57 19.95
CA THR A 813 -6.37 -1.74 20.54
C THR A 813 -7.42 -2.04 19.47
N LEU A 814 -7.38 -1.32 18.34
CA LEU A 814 -8.28 -1.57 17.20
C LEU A 814 -8.04 -2.93 16.56
N ARG A 815 -6.77 -3.36 16.45
CA ARG A 815 -6.41 -4.69 15.94
C ARG A 815 -6.95 -5.80 16.85
N ASN A 816 -6.80 -5.66 18.16
CA ASN A 816 -7.33 -6.63 19.13
C ASN A 816 -8.86 -6.64 19.17
N ALA A 817 -9.50 -5.50 18.87
CA ALA A 817 -10.95 -5.41 18.74
C ALA A 817 -11.49 -5.91 17.39
N ALA A 818 -10.64 -6.38 16.46
CA ALA A 818 -11.06 -6.77 15.11
C ALA A 818 -12.06 -7.93 15.11
N ASP A 819 -11.90 -8.91 16.01
CA ASP A 819 -12.81 -10.06 16.10
C ASP A 819 -14.19 -9.64 16.64
N ALA A 820 -14.22 -8.73 17.63
CA ALA A 820 -15.46 -8.29 18.27
C ALA A 820 -16.19 -7.17 17.50
N ARG A 821 -15.47 -6.29 16.80
CA ARG A 821 -16.00 -5.11 16.09
C ARG A 821 -15.30 -4.90 14.73
N PRO A 822 -15.49 -5.82 13.76
CA PRO A 822 -14.68 -5.85 12.53
C PRO A 822 -14.82 -4.60 11.66
N ARG A 823 -16.03 -4.04 11.51
CA ARG A 823 -16.24 -2.82 10.69
C ARG A 823 -15.54 -1.59 11.29
N LEU A 824 -15.64 -1.43 12.61
CA LEU A 824 -15.00 -0.32 13.34
C LEU A 824 -13.47 -0.46 13.27
N ALA A 825 -12.95 -1.67 13.53
CA ALA A 825 -11.52 -1.96 13.47
C ALA A 825 -10.94 -1.75 12.07
N ALA A 826 -11.64 -2.17 11.00
CA ALA A 826 -11.17 -2.00 9.63
C ALA A 826 -11.07 -0.51 9.24
N ARG A 827 -12.13 0.27 9.47
CA ARG A 827 -12.17 1.70 9.12
C ARG A 827 -11.15 2.51 9.95
N TRP A 828 -11.26 2.45 11.27
CA TRP A 828 -10.44 3.27 12.16
C TRP A 828 -9.00 2.75 12.25
N GLY A 829 -8.77 1.47 12.00
CA GLY A 829 -7.44 0.90 11.85
C GLY A 829 -6.67 1.55 10.70
N LEU A 830 -7.34 1.79 9.56
CA LEU A 830 -6.76 2.50 8.42
C LEU A 830 -6.51 3.98 8.72
N VAL A 831 -7.45 4.67 9.37
CA VAL A 831 -7.27 6.07 9.81
C VAL A 831 -6.05 6.18 10.76
N CYS A 832 -5.94 5.27 11.72
CA CYS A 832 -4.83 5.24 12.66
C CYS A 832 -3.48 4.89 11.99
N GLN A 833 -3.50 4.00 10.99
CA GLN A 833 -2.31 3.69 10.19
C GLN A 833 -1.84 4.94 9.42
N ARG A 834 -2.76 5.61 8.70
CA ARG A 834 -2.45 6.85 7.99
C ARG A 834 -1.92 7.94 8.92
N LEU A 835 -2.49 8.08 10.13
CA LEU A 835 -1.98 9.00 11.14
C LEU A 835 -0.50 8.72 11.47
N ARG A 836 -0.15 7.45 11.68
CA ARG A 836 1.23 7.04 12.00
C ARG A 836 2.18 7.27 10.84
N GLU A 837 1.74 6.99 9.61
CA GLU A 837 2.51 7.27 8.39
C GLU A 837 2.78 8.78 8.27
N GLN A 838 1.74 9.61 8.42
CA GLN A 838 1.90 11.07 8.37
C GLN A 838 2.77 11.63 9.49
N LEU A 839 2.72 11.07 10.70
CA LEU A 839 3.64 11.43 11.78
C LEU A 839 5.09 11.04 11.45
N ALA A 840 5.31 9.89 10.80
CA ALA A 840 6.63 9.43 10.38
C ALA A 840 7.20 10.25 9.19
N GLU A 841 6.34 10.82 8.35
CA GLU A 841 6.72 11.71 7.24
C GLU A 841 7.10 13.13 7.68
N LEU A 842 6.84 13.51 8.94
CA LEU A 842 7.25 14.81 9.45
C LEU A 842 8.78 14.94 9.44
N PRO A 843 9.33 16.13 9.15
CA PRO A 843 10.78 16.33 9.12
C PRO A 843 11.44 15.89 10.43
N PRO A 844 12.60 15.21 10.37
CA PRO A 844 13.29 14.77 11.58
C PRO A 844 13.85 15.98 12.32
N VAL A 845 13.27 16.25 13.50
CA VAL A 845 13.70 17.32 14.41
C VAL A 845 14.37 16.72 15.63
N LEU A 846 15.50 17.29 16.06
CA LEU A 846 16.10 17.00 17.36
C LEU A 846 15.19 17.60 18.43
N ARG A 847 14.58 16.74 19.22
CA ARG A 847 13.70 17.12 20.32
C ARG A 847 14.44 16.92 21.63
N TYR A 848 14.07 17.68 22.64
CA TYR A 848 14.59 17.54 24.00
C TYR A 848 13.53 18.06 24.98
N ASP A 849 13.62 17.63 26.23
CA ASP A 849 12.68 18.10 27.27
C ASP A 849 13.18 19.36 27.97
N ARG A 850 14.50 19.48 28.12
CA ARG A 850 15.16 20.60 28.78
C ARG A 850 16.51 20.89 28.15
N ALA A 851 16.83 22.17 27.97
CA ALA A 851 18.18 22.61 27.64
C ALA A 851 18.81 23.35 28.83
N GLN A 852 20.05 23.03 29.15
CA GLN A 852 20.80 23.68 30.24
C GLN A 852 22.20 24.06 29.76
N VAL A 853 22.64 25.30 30.05
CA VAL A 853 24.05 25.65 29.89
C VAL A 853 24.82 25.07 31.08
N ALA A 854 25.60 24.02 30.83
CA ALA A 854 26.36 23.33 31.87
C ALA A 854 27.66 24.08 32.22
N HIS A 855 28.28 24.76 31.26
CA HIS A 855 29.55 25.46 31.46
C HIS A 855 29.73 26.57 30.42
N ILE A 856 30.26 27.71 30.86
CA ILE A 856 30.71 28.80 29.99
C ILE A 856 32.13 29.14 30.41
N ALA A 857 33.08 29.06 29.47
CA ALA A 857 34.44 29.56 29.68
C ALA A 857 34.80 30.57 28.61
N ASP A 858 35.40 31.68 29.05
CA ASP A 858 36.09 32.62 28.19
C ASP A 858 37.58 32.57 28.55
N ALA A 859 38.33 31.76 27.81
CA ALA A 859 39.77 31.58 28.02
C ALA A 859 40.52 31.93 26.73
N ALA A 860 41.42 32.91 26.82
CA ALA A 860 42.31 33.33 25.73
C ALA A 860 41.58 33.74 24.43
N GLY A 861 40.43 34.42 24.53
CA GLY A 861 39.65 34.85 23.36
C GLY A 861 38.92 33.72 22.65
N LYS A 862 38.62 32.63 23.38
CA LYS A 862 37.73 31.56 22.94
C LYS A 862 36.58 31.45 23.94
N LEU A 863 35.37 31.69 23.44
CA LEU A 863 34.14 31.46 24.18
C LEU A 863 33.69 30.01 23.95
N GLU A 864 33.69 29.21 25.01
CA GLU A 864 33.18 27.85 25.03
C GLU A 864 31.86 27.81 25.79
N ILE A 865 30.80 27.32 25.15
CA ILE A 865 29.48 27.14 25.76
C ILE A 865 29.13 25.66 25.67
N THR A 866 29.05 24.98 26.82
CA THR A 866 28.62 23.58 26.90
C THR A 866 27.13 23.52 27.21
N LEU A 867 26.35 22.97 26.28
CA LEU A 867 24.92 22.72 26.40
C LEU A 867 24.67 21.26 26.74
N ARG A 868 23.80 21.03 27.73
CA ARG A 868 23.25 19.72 28.06
C ARG A 868 21.78 19.71 27.68
N LEU A 869 21.42 18.83 26.76
CA LEU A 869 20.05 18.57 26.34
C LEU A 869 19.55 17.31 27.05
N GLY A 870 18.60 17.46 27.96
CA GLY A 870 17.99 16.37 28.72
C GLY A 870 16.89 15.68 27.92
N ASN A 871 16.87 14.34 27.98
CA ASN A 871 15.95 13.49 27.22
C ASN A 871 15.90 13.88 25.74
N ALA A 872 17.05 14.12 25.11
CA ALA A 872 17.08 14.46 23.71
C ALA A 872 16.71 13.23 22.85
N MET A 873 16.05 13.44 21.73
CA MET A 873 15.78 12.38 20.76
C MET A 873 15.88 12.91 19.34
N PHE A 874 16.39 12.07 18.46
CA PHE A 874 16.42 12.32 17.03
C PHE A 874 15.98 11.07 16.30
N GLN A 875 14.86 11.18 15.57
CA GLN A 875 14.16 10.02 15.00
C GLN A 875 13.88 8.96 16.09
N GLN A 876 14.43 7.75 15.95
CA GLN A 876 14.29 6.66 16.92
C GLN A 876 15.44 6.59 17.93
N ARG A 877 16.48 7.43 17.80
CA ARG A 877 17.60 7.46 18.74
C ARG A 877 17.27 8.35 19.93
N ALA A 878 17.38 7.77 21.12
CA ALA A 878 17.15 8.41 22.40
C ALA A 878 18.48 8.72 23.09
N TYR A 879 18.60 9.92 23.65
CA TYR A 879 19.76 10.39 24.40
C TYR A 879 19.27 10.91 25.75
N PHE A 880 19.57 10.20 26.84
CA PHE A 880 19.20 10.65 28.18
C PHE A 880 19.80 12.03 28.51
N SER A 881 21.05 12.23 28.13
CA SER A 881 21.74 13.52 28.24
C SER A 881 22.70 13.69 27.07
N LEU A 882 22.34 14.54 26.11
CA LEU A 882 23.19 14.92 24.99
C LEU A 882 23.98 16.18 25.35
N CYS A 883 25.30 16.05 25.49
CA CYS A 883 26.17 17.18 25.80
C CYS A 883 26.92 17.65 24.55
N VAL A 884 26.75 18.92 24.21
CA VAL A 884 27.33 19.55 23.03
C VAL A 884 28.02 20.84 23.45
N ARG A 885 29.28 21.01 23.08
CA ARG A 885 30.06 22.21 23.33
C ARG A 885 30.26 23.02 22.06
N LEU A 886 29.88 24.29 22.12
CA LEU A 886 30.09 25.28 21.08
C LEU A 886 31.37 26.04 21.40
N CYS A 887 32.38 25.95 20.54
CA CYS A 887 33.61 26.74 20.67
C CYS A 887 33.61 27.85 19.61
N LEU A 888 33.68 29.09 20.08
CA LEU A 888 33.71 30.30 19.27
C LEU A 888 35.06 30.97 19.49
N SER A 889 35.95 30.95 18.50
CA SER A 889 37.28 31.53 18.63
C SER A 889 37.35 32.92 18.03
N GLY A 890 37.42 33.95 18.89
CA GLY A 890 37.44 35.36 18.52
C GLY A 890 37.70 36.27 19.69
N GLY A 891 38.72 37.12 19.55
CA GLY A 891 39.03 38.15 20.54
C GLY A 891 37.79 38.95 20.94
N SER A 892 37.77 39.37 22.19
CA SER A 892 36.68 39.98 22.99
C SER A 892 36.01 41.24 22.41
N GLY A 893 36.16 41.56 21.13
CA GLY A 893 35.52 42.70 20.48
C GLY A 893 34.80 42.30 19.20
N VAL A 894 33.53 41.89 19.30
CA VAL A 894 32.36 42.02 18.37
C VAL A 894 32.55 41.79 16.84
N ARG A 895 33.75 41.58 16.31
CA ARG A 895 34.03 41.23 14.92
C ARG A 895 33.97 39.72 14.75
N ALA A 896 32.74 39.27 14.50
CA ALA A 896 32.29 37.89 14.34
C ALA A 896 32.78 37.21 13.05
N ASP A 897 34.08 36.91 12.96
CA ASP A 897 34.68 36.09 11.89
C ASP A 897 35.20 34.72 12.40
N LEU A 898 34.53 34.17 13.41
CA LEU A 898 35.08 33.12 14.28
C LEU A 898 34.80 31.70 13.77
N PRO A 899 35.78 30.77 13.78
CA PRO A 899 35.50 29.34 13.87
C PRO A 899 35.07 29.02 15.31
N ALA A 900 33.83 28.72 15.72
CA ALA A 900 32.76 27.87 15.22
C ALA A 900 33.21 26.41 15.00
N SER A 901 33.49 25.71 16.10
CA SER A 901 33.45 24.24 16.13
C SER A 901 32.35 23.76 17.07
N LEU A 902 31.69 22.68 16.66
CA LEU A 902 30.71 21.93 17.42
C LEU A 902 31.40 20.67 17.95
N VAL A 903 31.51 20.54 19.26
CA VAL A 903 32.18 19.41 19.91
C VAL A 903 31.13 18.58 20.64
N PHE A 904 30.94 17.34 20.20
CA PHE A 904 30.10 16.39 20.89
C PHE A 904 30.92 15.74 22.01
N LEU A 905 30.36 15.66 23.21
CA LEU A 905 30.99 15.00 24.35
C LEU A 905 30.44 13.57 24.46
N ALA A 906 31.31 12.62 24.78
CA ALA A 906 30.91 11.25 25.02
C ALA A 906 29.89 11.18 26.18
N PRO A 907 28.88 10.31 26.09
CA PRO A 907 27.94 10.13 27.19
C PRO A 907 28.68 9.66 28.45
N ALA A 908 28.33 10.23 29.61
CA ALA A 908 28.94 9.87 30.89
C ALA A 908 28.61 8.44 31.34
N GLU A 909 27.50 7.89 30.83
CA GLU A 909 27.02 6.55 31.17
C GLU A 909 27.67 5.49 30.29
N ARG A 910 28.42 4.57 30.92
CA ARG A 910 29.02 3.41 30.24
C ARG A 910 27.94 2.57 29.56
N GLY A 911 28.14 2.27 28.28
CA GLY A 911 27.21 1.48 27.46
C GLY A 911 26.27 2.30 26.58
N THR A 912 26.25 3.63 26.72
CA THR A 912 25.48 4.50 25.81
C THR A 912 26.24 4.70 24.51
N LEU A 913 25.55 4.49 23.38
CA LEU A 913 26.13 4.73 22.06
C LEU A 913 26.47 6.22 21.88
N PRO A 914 27.59 6.54 21.20
CA PRO A 914 27.92 7.92 20.90
C PRO A 914 26.85 8.59 20.01
N PRO A 915 26.68 9.92 20.10
CA PRO A 915 25.72 10.67 19.29
C PRO A 915 25.82 10.46 17.78
N LEU A 916 27.05 10.31 17.27
CA LEU A 916 27.36 10.15 15.85
C LEU A 916 27.85 8.73 15.57
N SER A 917 27.46 8.17 14.43
CA SER A 917 27.91 6.86 13.97
C SER A 917 29.42 6.84 13.70
N ILE A 918 30.01 7.96 13.28
CA ILE A 918 31.44 8.07 12.96
C ILE A 918 32.34 8.43 14.15
N TRP A 919 31.96 8.01 15.37
CA TRP A 919 32.69 8.39 16.56
C TRP A 919 34.11 7.78 16.59
N PRO A 920 35.16 8.57 16.87
CA PRO A 920 36.52 8.07 16.88
C PRO A 920 36.74 7.14 18.08
N LEU A 921 37.53 6.09 17.86
CA LEU A 921 38.05 5.22 18.90
C LEU A 921 39.45 5.71 19.32
N THR A 922 39.75 5.56 20.60
CA THR A 922 41.10 5.72 21.15
C THR A 922 41.96 4.50 20.80
N ASP A 923 43.28 4.60 20.99
CA ASP A 923 44.21 3.47 20.76
C ASP A 923 43.90 2.26 21.66
N ALA A 924 43.17 2.47 22.77
CA ALA A 924 42.70 1.42 23.67
C ALA A 924 41.40 0.72 23.20
N GLY A 925 40.80 1.18 22.09
CA GLY A 925 39.51 0.69 21.60
C GLY A 925 38.29 1.27 22.32
N ASP A 926 38.49 2.20 23.25
CA ASP A 926 37.39 2.95 23.89
C ASP A 926 36.94 4.13 23.01
N TRP A 927 35.68 4.55 23.13
CA TRP A 927 35.21 5.78 22.48
C TRP A 927 36.01 7.00 22.94
N ALA A 928 36.43 7.84 21.99
CA ALA A 928 37.04 9.11 22.32
C ALA A 928 36.11 9.95 23.19
N GLN A 929 36.66 10.69 24.15
CA GLN A 929 35.86 11.54 25.04
C GLN A 929 35.12 12.66 24.31
N GLU A 930 35.63 13.09 23.15
CA GLU A 930 35.09 14.20 22.38
C GLU A 930 35.22 13.97 20.87
N HIS A 931 34.25 14.47 20.11
CA HIS A 931 34.30 14.53 18.65
C HIS A 931 33.97 15.93 18.14
N ALA A 932 34.92 16.57 17.44
CA ALA A 932 34.80 17.97 17.02
C ALA A 932 34.56 18.13 15.52
N LEU A 933 33.41 18.71 15.16
CA LEU A 933 33.10 19.19 13.82
C LEU A 933 33.45 20.68 13.70
N ARG A 934 34.23 21.07 12.69
CA ARG A 934 34.76 22.44 12.59
C ARG A 934 34.17 23.16 11.37
N PHE A 935 33.50 24.29 11.60
CA PHE A 935 32.68 24.95 10.58
C PHE A 935 33.15 26.35 10.13
N GLY A 936 34.09 27.03 10.82
CA GLY A 936 34.50 28.41 10.45
C GLY A 936 35.80 28.58 9.64
N LYS A 937 36.23 29.84 9.46
CA LYS A 937 37.26 30.32 8.49
C LYS A 937 38.68 29.73 8.62
N GLY A 938 38.97 28.91 9.63
CA GLY A 938 40.29 28.27 9.84
C GLY A 938 40.54 26.97 9.05
N LEU A 939 39.54 26.43 8.36
CA LEU A 939 39.67 25.24 7.50
C LEU A 939 39.40 25.60 6.05
N SER A 940 40.22 25.06 5.14
CA SER A 940 39.95 25.16 3.71
C SER A 940 38.58 24.54 3.40
N GLY A 941 37.86 25.09 2.42
CA GLY A 941 36.54 24.57 2.03
C GLY A 941 36.57 23.08 1.67
N ALA A 942 37.70 22.58 1.16
CA ALA A 942 37.91 21.16 0.90
C ALA A 942 37.91 20.31 2.18
N LYS A 943 38.60 20.76 3.24
CA LYS A 943 38.61 20.06 4.54
C LYS A 943 37.25 20.11 5.23
N LYS A 944 36.53 21.24 5.14
CA LYS A 944 35.14 21.34 5.64
C LYS A 944 34.22 20.35 4.94
N ARG A 945 34.29 20.28 3.60
CA ARG A 945 33.52 19.31 2.82
C ARG A 945 33.90 17.88 3.15
N ALA A 946 35.19 17.57 3.31
CA ALA A 946 35.63 16.23 3.68
C ALA A 946 35.09 15.81 5.06
N GLN A 947 35.10 16.71 6.06
CA GLN A 947 34.48 16.43 7.37
C GLN A 947 32.97 16.21 7.25
N TRP A 948 32.27 17.03 6.47
CA TRP A 948 30.83 16.88 6.26
C TRP A 948 30.47 15.62 5.47
N GLN A 949 31.27 15.24 4.47
CA GLN A 949 31.09 14.04 3.66
C GLN A 949 31.49 12.75 4.39
N ALA A 950 32.33 12.86 5.43
CA ALA A 950 32.65 11.74 6.30
C ALA A 950 31.45 11.33 7.18
N LEU A 951 30.54 12.27 7.48
CA LEU A 951 29.28 11.97 8.17
C LEU A 951 28.35 11.19 7.23
N ASP A 952 27.75 10.12 7.73
CA ASP A 952 26.68 9.42 7.00
C ASP A 952 25.43 10.32 6.84
N SER A 953 24.43 9.86 6.08
CA SER A 953 23.22 10.66 5.85
C SER A 953 22.45 10.96 7.13
N HIS A 954 22.40 10.01 8.07
CA HIS A 954 21.68 10.14 9.33
C HIS A 954 22.39 11.14 10.27
N ASP A 955 23.72 11.03 10.40
CA ASP A 955 24.55 11.94 11.17
C ASP A 955 24.50 13.37 10.61
N ARG A 956 24.46 13.53 9.28
CA ARG A 956 24.28 14.86 8.64
C ARG A 956 22.93 15.49 8.99
N GLU A 957 21.84 14.71 8.94
CA GLU A 957 20.52 15.19 9.33
C GLU A 957 20.46 15.51 10.84
N PHE A 958 21.04 14.67 11.69
CA PHE A 958 21.14 14.90 13.13
C PHE A 958 21.88 16.20 13.45
N VAL A 959 23.05 16.40 12.85
CA VAL A 959 23.85 17.61 13.04
C VAL A 959 23.11 18.83 12.51
N ALA A 960 22.49 18.76 11.34
CA ALA A 960 21.68 19.85 10.80
C ALA A 960 20.50 20.21 11.72
N SER A 961 19.82 19.20 12.25
CA SER A 961 18.68 19.36 13.15
C SER A 961 19.08 19.95 14.50
N LEU A 962 20.22 19.51 15.05
CA LEU A 962 20.84 20.11 16.23
C LEU A 962 21.14 21.59 15.99
N LEU A 963 21.80 21.92 14.88
CA LEU A 963 22.17 23.29 14.54
C LEU A 963 20.96 24.21 14.38
N TYR A 964 19.85 23.69 13.86
CA TYR A 964 18.58 24.40 13.78
C TYR A 964 17.93 24.60 15.16
N GLY A 965 17.99 23.60 16.04
CA GLY A 965 17.42 23.65 17.39
C GLY A 965 18.24 24.41 18.43
N LEU A 966 19.54 24.62 18.17
CA LEU A 966 20.47 25.32 19.07
C LEU A 966 20.01 26.71 19.53
N PRO A 967 19.54 27.63 18.65
CA PRO A 967 19.05 28.93 19.09
C PRO A 967 17.96 28.84 20.17
N ALA A 968 17.00 27.94 19.99
CA ALA A 968 15.92 27.73 20.96
C ALA A 968 16.46 27.14 22.28
N ALA A 969 17.35 26.14 22.20
CA ALA A 969 17.96 25.51 23.36
C ALA A 969 18.80 26.51 24.19
N LEU A 970 19.52 27.39 23.49
CA LEU A 970 20.29 28.46 24.11
C LEU A 970 19.38 29.50 24.74
N ALA A 971 18.31 29.93 24.06
CA ALA A 971 17.36 30.89 24.62
C ALA A 971 16.69 30.35 25.90
N GLU A 972 16.21 29.11 25.88
CA GLU A 972 15.59 28.44 27.04
C GLU A 972 16.55 28.39 28.24
N SER A 973 17.81 28.05 28.00
CA SER A 973 18.79 27.91 29.06
C SER A 973 19.33 29.26 29.58
N TRP A 974 19.34 30.30 28.75
CA TRP A 974 19.87 31.63 29.09
C TRP A 974 18.91 32.47 29.95
N GLU A 975 17.60 32.26 29.82
CA GLU A 975 16.58 32.93 30.66
C GLU A 975 16.69 32.54 32.13
N VAL A 976 17.25 31.37 32.45
CA VAL A 976 17.29 30.83 33.82
C VAL A 976 18.45 31.40 34.63
N VAL A 977 19.62 31.65 34.03
CA VAL A 977 20.79 32.27 34.70
C VAL A 977 21.65 33.04 33.68
N PRO A 978 21.54 34.38 33.58
CA PRO A 978 22.49 35.15 32.78
C PRO A 978 23.87 35.11 33.46
N PRO A 979 24.91 34.58 32.82
CA PRO A 979 26.26 34.53 33.40
C PRO A 979 26.79 35.95 33.64
N ALA A 980 27.29 36.19 34.85
CA ALA A 980 27.91 37.47 35.21
C ALA A 980 29.10 37.76 34.30
N GLY A 981 29.02 38.84 33.50
CA GLY A 981 30.12 39.33 32.66
C GLY A 981 29.91 39.27 31.14
N LEU A 982 28.86 38.62 30.63
CA LEU A 982 28.57 38.53 29.18
C LEU A 982 27.45 39.50 28.76
N GLY A 983 27.68 40.81 28.90
CA GLY A 983 26.65 41.84 28.77
C GLY A 983 26.00 42.01 27.38
N HIS A 984 26.54 41.46 26.29
CA HIS A 984 26.05 41.77 24.93
C HIS A 984 26.19 40.66 23.87
N VAL A 985 26.37 39.38 24.24
CA VAL A 985 26.37 38.31 23.23
C VAL A 985 24.94 38.07 22.77
N ASN A 986 24.59 38.60 21.59
CA ASN A 986 23.30 38.32 20.96
C ASN A 986 23.31 36.87 20.44
N VAL A 987 22.79 35.96 21.27
CA VAL A 987 22.82 34.51 21.02
C VAL A 987 21.98 34.12 19.80
N SER A 988 20.88 34.85 19.52
CA SER A 988 20.08 34.61 18.31
C SER A 988 20.84 35.03 17.05
N LEU A 989 21.57 36.14 17.07
CA LEU A 989 22.43 36.56 15.95
C LEU A 989 23.55 35.55 15.68
N LEU A 990 24.12 34.94 16.72
CA LEU A 990 25.14 33.91 16.58
C LEU A 990 24.58 32.65 15.92
N ALA A 991 23.42 32.19 16.40
CA ALA A 991 22.76 31.01 15.87
C ALA A 991 22.34 31.21 14.40
N ASP A 992 21.78 32.37 14.05
CA ASP A 992 21.42 32.72 12.67
C ASP A 992 22.63 32.77 11.73
N LYS A 993 23.80 33.20 12.23
CA LYS A 993 25.04 33.21 11.44
C LYS A 993 25.55 31.79 11.21
N MET A 994 25.51 30.93 12.23
CA MET A 994 25.90 29.53 12.11
C MET A 994 24.98 28.80 11.12
N ALA A 995 23.65 28.93 11.27
CA ALA A 995 22.67 28.34 10.36
C ALA A 995 22.92 28.76 8.90
N ARG A 996 23.16 30.05 8.65
CA ARG A 996 23.49 30.56 7.31
C ARG A 996 24.82 30.04 6.76
N GLU A 997 25.85 29.88 7.60
CA GLU A 997 27.14 29.35 7.14
C GLU A 997 27.05 27.85 6.80
N ILE A 998 26.26 27.10 7.57
CA ILE A 998 25.98 25.68 7.31
C ILE A 998 25.16 25.51 6.03
N ASP A 999 24.11 26.30 5.84
CA ASP A 999 23.27 26.25 4.64
C ASP A 999 24.06 26.64 3.38
N ASN A 1000 24.93 27.64 3.47
CA ASN A 1000 25.84 28.01 2.37
C ASN A 1000 26.84 26.91 2.03
N ASN A 1001 27.33 26.16 3.02
CA ASN A 1001 28.26 25.04 2.78
C ASN A 1001 27.52 23.80 2.24
N ALA A 1002 26.30 23.53 2.69
CA ALA A 1002 25.45 22.46 2.18
C ALA A 1002 24.98 22.74 0.75
N SER A 1003 24.53 23.97 0.46
CA SER A 1003 24.10 24.39 -0.89
C SER A 1003 25.24 24.38 -1.93
N ARG A 1004 26.50 24.55 -1.50
CA ARG A 1004 27.68 24.48 -2.38
C ARG A 1004 28.25 23.07 -2.54
N ALA A 1005 27.88 22.13 -1.67
CA ALA A 1005 28.20 20.72 -1.83
C ALA A 1005 27.12 20.08 -2.70
N HIS A 1006 27.29 20.11 -4.03
CA HIS A 1006 26.35 19.54 -4.98
C HIS A 1006 26.09 18.05 -4.72
N ASP A 1007 24.93 17.76 -4.14
CA ASP A 1007 24.14 16.54 -4.35
C ASP A 1007 22.67 16.95 -4.27
N SER A 1008 21.93 16.86 -5.38
CA SER A 1008 20.56 17.34 -5.56
C SER A 1008 19.51 16.53 -4.78
N ARG A 1009 19.95 15.64 -3.88
CA ARG A 1009 19.12 14.66 -3.17
C ARG A 1009 18.83 14.96 -1.71
N THR A 1010 19.19 16.14 -1.19
CA THR A 1010 18.81 16.53 0.18
C THR A 1010 17.82 17.72 0.17
N PRO A 1011 16.54 17.51 -0.21
CA PRO A 1011 15.52 18.56 -0.19
C PRO A 1011 15.16 19.05 1.23
N VAL A 1012 15.63 18.35 2.27
CA VAL A 1012 15.33 18.62 3.68
C VAL A 1012 15.80 20.01 4.12
N LEU A 1013 16.98 20.47 3.71
CA LEU A 1013 17.48 21.79 4.12
C LEU A 1013 16.72 22.95 3.45
N ARG A 1014 16.32 22.82 2.17
CA ARG A 1014 15.50 23.85 1.50
C ARG A 1014 14.05 23.89 1.98
N ARG A 1015 13.48 22.76 2.43
CA ARG A 1015 12.07 22.67 2.91
C ARG A 1015 11.88 23.05 4.38
N VAL A 1016 12.93 23.07 5.19
CA VAL A 1016 12.87 23.48 6.61
C VAL A 1016 13.16 24.98 6.77
N VAL A 1017 13.82 25.61 5.80
CA VAL A 1017 14.17 27.05 5.81
C VAL A 1017 13.06 27.93 5.20
N GLY A 1018 12.18 27.38 4.37
CA GLY A 1018 10.95 28.04 3.91
C GLY A 1018 9.75 27.57 4.72
#